data_AF-A0A1V8TK00-F1
#
_entry.id   AF-A0A1V8TK00-F1
#
_cell.length_a   1.000
_cell.length_b   1.000
_cell.length_c   1.000
_cell.angle_alpha   90.00
_cell.angle_beta   90.00
_cell.angle_gamma   90.00
#
_symmetry.space_group_name_H-M   'P 1'
#
loop_
_entity.id
_entity.type
_entity.pdbx_description
1 polymer ?
#
loop_
_entity_poly.entity_id
_entity_poly.type
_entity_poly.pdbx_seq_one_letter_code
_entity_poly.pdbx_strand_id
1 'polypeptide(L)'
;MVLLTITAKAKEAFDEYVKLQVHADQDEDGKARLDRLQIVDVGSSIEHSDLIEVSKCLVGQQHDAGGTIARAWRLDELLKGASVYRPPPPPKPEPTPEYTALMRRLRLEEEQRQYDRMLNPPPNKETFTQRYPNAFDPNTSHGSTGVSNYVDDTTYQDVERQMALILNVLVSIICCAVAIWIAARHWSVPSRLGLSMGGSLTVAVAEVAIYFGYIRRVSEAKTKEGKVVETKEVEETWVIEKSKKANKPLDDGLSHRFTTPWVPPDTNMAPSKDFHHPYQPYEIQQQFMQAVYDCIEDGKVGIFESPTGTGKSLSLICGALTWLREHKRKTFDEALQSIQIDDDEPEWMLEHARSSKRKEALQMRADLEERLPGVREKEKRTREHAANSTQTPKRRKQGDETIESDYESVERFALDDYESDQGGKGGERSIYSAATTDVLKKLGLLGTEDDRARPAEMDEELKIFFCSRTHSQLSQFVGELQRVRLPPGLPADDPGAHDGRTAHEEVKQISLGSRKNLCINPKVIKLESQTAINERCMELQQSKTPLDKKCSFLPNKDNQDLVLDFRDHALASVHDIEDLAGVGKRLGVCPYYASRSAVDPAEIVTLPYPLMLQKSAREALGISLRGHVVIVDEAHNLMDAVESTYSAQITEAQLRFGREALMIYLQKFRNKLKGGNRVYVTQLVRVIDSLLLAITQVQAVSGEGGVLGASALLAGKAVDQINMSKLAKYISESRIARKVEGYAAHLKQADVVNGGVEKASGVSDTPTLTHVQNFLTTLANPSKEGRFFWTRDESDKSITLRYLLLNPSEHFRDIVAEARAVILAGGTMSPMEDYTAQLFPYLTSASISTLSCGHIIPASQLFVRSITSDASGLLNFTFKTRSDASLIRRLGALLLALLPKITGGTVIFFTSYAYLSQIQSQWSSDSTLTKLAALNRPFFFDARSTPAESTFASYSAAIHSNPSRGAVLFSVLGGKLSEGINFSDALGRCVIVVGLPFPNLETPEWKAKAEFLDRQPGAKPGAGRLHAENVCMRVVNQAVGRVVRHKGDWAGVVLVDGRFGQETILEKLPGWIRRSLPEGGGSGKVLSVVRGLGEFFEDRERQS
;
A
#
# COMPACT_ATOMS: atom_id res chain seq x y z
N MET A 1 -36.95 17.40 -51.15
CA MET A 1 -38.07 17.80 -50.28
C MET A 1 -37.64 17.61 -48.83
N VAL A 2 -37.90 18.58 -47.96
CA VAL A 2 -37.63 18.44 -46.51
C VAL A 2 -38.80 17.69 -45.90
N LEU A 3 -38.53 16.51 -45.36
CA LEU A 3 -39.52 15.71 -44.64
C LEU A 3 -39.49 16.09 -43.16
N LEU A 4 -40.65 16.32 -42.58
CA LEU A 4 -40.85 16.65 -41.17
C LEU A 4 -41.49 15.46 -40.45
N THR A 5 -41.24 15.34 -39.15
CA THR A 5 -41.96 14.40 -38.29
C THR A 5 -43.35 14.94 -37.99
N ILE A 6 -44.37 14.09 -38.11
CA ILE A 6 -45.74 14.47 -37.76
C ILE A 6 -45.90 14.59 -36.26
N THR A 7 -46.41 15.74 -35.81
CA THR A 7 -46.79 16.02 -34.43
C THR A 7 -48.22 15.55 -34.16
N ALA A 8 -48.59 15.37 -32.88
CA ALA A 8 -49.95 14.98 -32.51
C ALA A 8 -51.01 15.99 -33.02
N LYS A 9 -50.68 17.29 -32.93
CA LYS A 9 -51.50 18.39 -33.47
C LYS A 9 -51.68 18.33 -34.99
N ALA A 10 -50.60 18.02 -35.72
CA ALA A 10 -50.66 17.83 -37.16
C ALA A 10 -51.54 16.64 -37.54
N LYS A 11 -51.48 15.54 -36.78
CA LYS A 11 -52.35 14.38 -37.00
C LYS A 11 -53.83 14.71 -36.80
N GLU A 12 -54.18 15.42 -35.74
CA GLU A 12 -55.56 15.88 -35.51
C GLU A 12 -56.08 16.76 -36.67
N ALA A 13 -55.21 17.63 -37.22
CA ALA A 13 -55.55 18.46 -38.38
C ALA A 13 -55.81 17.62 -39.64
N PHE A 14 -55.01 16.57 -39.87
CA PHE A 14 -55.21 15.66 -40.99
C PHE A 14 -56.51 14.87 -40.86
N ASP A 15 -56.83 14.37 -39.67
CA ASP A 15 -58.09 13.65 -39.42
C ASP A 15 -59.32 14.56 -39.66
N GLU A 16 -59.24 15.84 -39.30
CA GLU A 16 -60.30 16.82 -39.57
C GLU A 16 -60.39 17.18 -41.06
N TYR A 17 -59.25 17.35 -41.73
CA TYR A 17 -59.18 17.59 -43.17
C TYR A 17 -59.78 16.44 -43.99
N VAL A 18 -59.42 15.18 -43.65
CA VAL A 18 -59.98 13.99 -44.31
C VAL A 18 -61.49 13.94 -44.13
N LYS A 19 -62.01 14.20 -42.92
CA LYS A 19 -63.47 14.23 -42.67
C LYS A 19 -64.21 15.26 -43.53
N LEU A 20 -63.62 16.44 -43.74
CA LEU A 20 -64.23 17.53 -44.52
C LEU A 20 -64.18 17.27 -46.02
N GLN A 21 -63.14 16.58 -46.50
CA GLN A 21 -62.86 16.37 -47.92
C GLN A 21 -63.55 15.13 -48.52
N VAL A 22 -64.05 14.20 -47.69
CA VAL A 22 -64.77 12.97 -48.11
C VAL A 22 -66.08 13.24 -48.88
N HIS A 23 -66.60 14.47 -48.88
CA HIS A 23 -67.84 14.85 -49.57
C HIS A 23 -67.67 15.84 -50.74
N ALA A 24 -66.43 16.14 -51.16
CA ALA A 24 -66.15 17.01 -52.30
C ALA A 24 -65.72 16.19 -53.54
N ASP A 25 -66.20 16.54 -54.74
CA ASP A 25 -65.71 15.98 -56.01
C ASP A 25 -64.27 16.47 -56.24
N GLN A 26 -63.30 15.54 -56.21
CA GLN A 26 -61.87 15.86 -56.33
C GLN A 26 -61.21 15.19 -57.53
N ASP A 27 -60.28 15.92 -58.16
CA ASP A 27 -59.36 15.44 -59.19
C ASP A 27 -58.50 14.27 -58.68
N GLU A 28 -57.95 13.44 -59.60
CA GLU A 28 -57.17 12.23 -59.27
C GLU A 28 -56.01 12.49 -58.29
N ASP A 29 -55.36 13.65 -58.38
CA ASP A 29 -54.23 14.03 -57.52
C ASP A 29 -54.68 14.33 -56.07
N GLY A 30 -55.92 14.81 -55.89
CA GLY A 30 -56.54 15.04 -54.59
C GLY A 30 -56.85 13.74 -53.85
N LYS A 31 -57.38 12.74 -54.57
CA LYS A 31 -57.61 11.39 -54.03
C LYS A 31 -56.31 10.72 -53.58
N ALA A 32 -55.26 10.78 -54.39
CA ALA A 32 -53.96 10.20 -54.05
C ALA A 32 -53.30 10.87 -52.83
N ARG A 33 -53.60 12.15 -52.56
CA ARG A 33 -53.17 12.82 -51.33
C ARG A 33 -54.01 12.42 -50.13
N LEU A 34 -55.33 12.29 -50.29
CA LEU A 34 -56.24 11.87 -49.20
C LEU A 34 -55.88 10.47 -48.68
N ASP A 35 -55.65 9.52 -49.58
CA ASP A 35 -55.28 8.14 -49.22
C ASP A 35 -53.93 8.09 -48.50
N ARG A 36 -52.98 8.95 -48.89
CA ARG A 36 -51.68 9.06 -48.21
C ARG A 36 -51.81 9.63 -46.82
N LEU A 37 -52.60 10.70 -46.63
CA LEU A 37 -52.79 11.37 -45.33
C LEU A 37 -53.59 10.52 -44.34
N GLN A 38 -54.44 9.61 -44.81
CA GLN A 38 -55.26 8.74 -43.95
C GLN A 38 -54.43 7.66 -43.21
N ILE A 39 -53.27 7.28 -43.74
CA ILE A 39 -52.47 6.15 -43.22
C ILE A 39 -51.38 6.64 -42.24
N VAL A 40 -51.26 7.94 -41.99
CA VAL A 40 -50.08 8.49 -41.32
C VAL A 40 -50.23 8.63 -39.80
N ASP A 41 -49.26 8.07 -39.07
CA ASP A 41 -49.18 8.14 -37.61
C ASP A 41 -48.14 9.16 -37.10
N VAL A 42 -48.31 9.59 -35.84
CA VAL A 42 -47.39 10.52 -35.15
C VAL A 42 -45.96 9.97 -35.19
N GLY A 43 -45.00 10.78 -35.64
CA GLY A 43 -43.60 10.39 -35.82
C GLY A 43 -43.22 9.93 -37.23
N SER A 44 -44.18 9.72 -38.13
CA SER A 44 -43.92 9.41 -39.54
C SER A 44 -43.46 10.65 -40.33
N SER A 45 -42.89 10.44 -41.52
CA SER A 45 -42.41 11.52 -42.38
C SER A 45 -43.53 12.16 -43.20
N ILE A 46 -43.57 13.50 -43.27
CA ILE A 46 -44.47 14.25 -44.13
C ILE A 46 -43.78 15.38 -44.87
N GLU A 47 -44.27 15.70 -46.07
CA GLU A 47 -43.80 16.86 -46.81
C GLU A 47 -44.38 18.15 -46.24
N HIS A 48 -43.52 19.18 -46.17
CA HIS A 48 -43.92 20.49 -45.66
C HIS A 48 -45.05 21.15 -46.50
N SER A 49 -45.12 20.86 -47.81
CA SER A 49 -46.18 21.31 -48.72
C SER A 49 -47.56 20.85 -48.29
N ASP A 50 -47.69 19.59 -47.85
CA ASP A 50 -48.99 19.02 -47.48
C ASP A 50 -49.52 19.65 -46.17
N LEU A 51 -48.65 19.97 -45.22
CA LEU A 51 -49.01 20.71 -44.00
C LEU A 51 -49.52 22.13 -44.31
N ILE A 52 -48.92 22.81 -45.28
CA ILE A 52 -49.34 24.16 -45.72
C ILE A 52 -50.74 24.11 -46.33
N GLU A 53 -51.01 23.13 -47.19
CA GLU A 53 -52.29 23.02 -47.87
C GLU A 53 -53.43 22.65 -46.91
N VAL A 54 -53.18 21.73 -45.98
CA VAL A 54 -54.15 21.36 -44.94
C VAL A 54 -54.45 22.53 -44.02
N SER A 55 -53.44 23.28 -43.58
CA SER A 55 -53.62 24.50 -42.79
C SER A 55 -54.45 25.55 -43.54
N LYS A 56 -54.15 25.80 -44.82
CA LYS A 56 -54.91 26.77 -45.65
C LYS A 56 -56.37 26.37 -45.81
N CYS A 57 -56.66 25.08 -46.01
CA CYS A 57 -58.02 24.60 -46.20
C CYS A 57 -58.86 24.75 -44.91
N LEU A 58 -58.33 24.28 -43.77
CA LEU A 58 -59.03 24.34 -42.49
C LEU A 58 -59.25 25.77 -42.00
N VAL A 59 -58.27 26.65 -42.19
CA VAL A 59 -58.39 28.08 -41.84
C VAL A 59 -59.32 28.83 -42.78
N GLY A 60 -59.34 28.46 -44.08
CA GLY A 60 -60.19 29.10 -45.09
C GLY A 60 -61.68 28.84 -44.94
N GLN A 61 -62.08 27.65 -44.49
CA GLN A 61 -63.51 27.29 -44.33
C GLN A 61 -64.14 27.77 -43.01
N GLN A 62 -63.33 28.05 -41.98
CA GLN A 62 -63.83 28.46 -40.66
C GLN A 62 -63.94 29.98 -40.47
N HIS A 63 -63.79 30.77 -41.54
CA HIS A 63 -63.82 32.24 -41.46
C HIS A 63 -65.20 32.81 -41.05
N ASP A 64 -66.28 32.00 -41.08
CA ASP A 64 -67.64 32.38 -40.65
C ASP A 64 -68.04 31.85 -39.25
N ALA A 65 -67.17 31.15 -38.52
CA ALA A 65 -67.47 30.59 -37.20
C ALA A 65 -66.37 30.90 -36.16
N GLY A 66 -66.49 32.05 -35.47
CA GLY A 66 -65.85 32.35 -34.18
C GLY A 66 -64.32 32.19 -34.10
N GLY A 67 -63.58 33.30 -34.08
CA GLY A 67 -62.11 33.38 -34.21
C GLY A 67 -61.19 32.65 -33.21
N THR A 68 -61.71 31.82 -32.31
CA THR A 68 -60.91 31.03 -31.36
C THR A 68 -60.47 29.68 -31.93
N ILE A 69 -61.25 29.06 -32.82
CA ILE A 69 -60.94 27.74 -33.42
C ILE A 69 -59.99 27.89 -34.62
N ALA A 70 -60.14 28.95 -35.41
CA ALA A 70 -59.27 29.23 -36.57
C ALA A 70 -57.79 29.48 -36.20
N ARG A 71 -57.46 29.74 -34.92
CA ARG A 71 -56.07 29.82 -34.44
C ARG A 71 -55.42 28.45 -34.21
N ALA A 72 -56.21 27.40 -33.99
CA ALA A 72 -55.70 26.07 -33.68
C ALA A 72 -55.07 25.36 -34.89
N TRP A 73 -55.52 25.67 -36.11
CA TRP A 73 -55.11 25.03 -37.35
C TRP A 73 -54.13 25.86 -38.20
N ARG A 74 -53.58 26.94 -37.62
CA ARG A 74 -52.56 27.74 -38.30
C ARG A 74 -51.25 26.96 -38.39
N LEU A 75 -50.52 27.24 -39.47
CA LEU A 75 -49.29 26.52 -39.82
C LEU A 75 -48.22 26.61 -38.72
N ASP A 76 -48.13 27.73 -37.99
CA ASP A 76 -47.23 27.90 -36.85
C ASP A 76 -47.53 26.88 -35.73
N GLU A 77 -48.80 26.63 -35.40
CA GLU A 77 -49.16 25.63 -34.40
C GLU A 77 -49.01 24.18 -34.88
N LEU A 78 -49.20 23.92 -36.17
CA LEU A 78 -48.95 22.58 -36.72
C LEU A 78 -47.46 22.23 -36.75
N LEU A 79 -46.60 23.24 -36.90
CA LEU A 79 -45.14 23.07 -36.91
C LEU A 79 -44.50 23.06 -35.51
N LYS A 80 -45.22 23.46 -34.46
CA LYS A 80 -44.70 23.40 -33.09
C LYS A 80 -44.39 21.96 -32.69
N GLY A 81 -43.09 21.71 -32.43
CA GLY A 81 -42.58 20.39 -32.06
C GLY A 81 -42.23 19.47 -33.25
N ALA A 82 -42.41 19.93 -34.50
CA ALA A 82 -41.98 19.17 -35.67
C ALA A 82 -40.46 19.23 -35.84
N SER A 83 -39.83 18.09 -36.07
CA SER A 83 -38.38 17.95 -36.32
C SER A 83 -38.11 17.41 -37.72
N VAL A 84 -36.91 17.65 -38.27
CA VAL A 84 -36.54 17.11 -39.58
C VAL A 84 -36.44 15.58 -39.51
N TYR A 85 -37.25 14.88 -40.30
CA TYR A 85 -37.28 13.42 -40.33
C TYR A 85 -35.96 12.88 -40.91
N ARG A 86 -35.26 12.08 -40.11
CA ARG A 86 -34.08 11.33 -40.55
C ARG A 86 -34.46 9.85 -40.61
N PRO A 87 -34.40 9.18 -41.78
CA PRO A 87 -34.72 7.77 -41.85
C PRO A 87 -33.73 6.96 -41.00
N PRO A 88 -34.20 5.89 -40.32
CA PRO A 88 -33.31 5.03 -39.55
C PRO A 88 -32.25 4.40 -40.46
N PRO A 89 -31.01 4.24 -39.98
CA PRO A 89 -29.95 3.61 -40.77
C PRO A 89 -30.32 2.15 -41.08
N PRO A 90 -29.97 1.64 -42.28
CA PRO A 90 -30.29 0.27 -42.64
C PRO A 90 -29.67 -0.72 -41.65
N PRO A 91 -30.35 -1.84 -41.33
CA PRO A 91 -29.80 -2.86 -40.46
C PRO A 91 -28.51 -3.40 -41.07
N LYS A 92 -27.46 -3.54 -40.24
CA LYS A 92 -26.18 -4.08 -40.68
C LYS A 92 -26.40 -5.52 -41.17
N PRO A 93 -25.81 -5.92 -42.30
CA PRO A 93 -25.90 -7.29 -42.77
C PRO A 93 -25.33 -8.24 -41.72
N GLU A 94 -25.96 -9.41 -41.55
CA GLU A 94 -25.48 -10.41 -40.60
C GLU A 94 -24.08 -10.90 -41.01
N PRO A 95 -23.13 -10.96 -40.07
CA PRO A 95 -21.77 -11.35 -40.37
C PRO A 95 -21.71 -12.80 -40.85
N THR A 96 -20.92 -13.05 -41.89
CA THR A 96 -20.74 -14.40 -42.43
C THR A 96 -20.15 -15.35 -41.38
N PRO A 97 -20.45 -16.66 -41.45
CA PRO A 97 -19.90 -17.63 -40.49
C PRO A 97 -18.37 -17.67 -40.50
N GLU A 98 -17.74 -17.42 -41.66
CA GLU A 98 -16.28 -17.29 -41.79
C GLU A 98 -15.73 -16.07 -41.06
N TYR A 99 -16.38 -14.91 -41.18
CA TYR A 99 -16.02 -13.71 -40.43
C TYR A 99 -16.19 -13.93 -38.93
N THR A 100 -17.26 -14.60 -38.52
CA THR A 100 -17.52 -14.91 -37.11
C THR A 100 -16.48 -15.87 -36.54
N ALA A 101 -16.05 -16.88 -37.32
CA ALA A 101 -14.97 -17.79 -36.94
C ALA A 101 -13.61 -17.08 -36.89
N LEU A 102 -13.31 -16.20 -37.86
CA LEU A 102 -12.10 -15.37 -37.88
C LEU A 102 -12.05 -14.43 -36.68
N MET A 103 -13.15 -13.75 -36.36
CA MET A 103 -13.23 -12.86 -35.20
C MET A 103 -13.14 -13.61 -33.88
N ARG A 104 -13.67 -14.84 -33.80
CA ARG A 104 -13.48 -15.72 -32.63
C ARG A 104 -12.01 -16.11 -32.47
N ARG A 105 -11.32 -16.44 -33.56
CA ARG A 105 -9.88 -16.74 -33.55
C ARG A 105 -9.04 -15.52 -33.18
N LEU A 106 -9.33 -14.35 -33.76
CA LEU A 106 -8.64 -13.10 -33.43
C LEU A 106 -8.87 -12.69 -31.96
N ARG A 107 -10.08 -12.89 -31.41
CA ARG A 107 -10.31 -12.70 -29.96
C ARG A 107 -9.48 -13.64 -29.11
N LEU A 108 -9.39 -14.93 -29.47
CA LEU A 108 -8.56 -15.89 -28.75
C LEU A 108 -7.07 -15.52 -28.81
N GLU A 109 -6.58 -15.05 -29.97
CA GLU A 109 -5.20 -14.56 -30.12
C GLU A 109 -4.96 -13.25 -29.35
N GLU A 110 -5.93 -12.33 -29.32
CA GLU A 110 -5.86 -11.08 -28.55
C GLU A 110 -5.88 -11.38 -27.05
N GLU A 111 -6.75 -12.28 -26.59
CA GLU A 111 -6.82 -12.78 -25.22
C GLU A 111 -5.48 -13.43 -24.83
N GLN A 112 -4.90 -14.27 -25.69
CA GLN A 112 -3.57 -14.84 -25.47
C GLN A 112 -2.47 -13.77 -25.38
N ARG A 113 -2.46 -12.77 -26.26
CA ARG A 113 -1.45 -11.69 -26.22
C ARG A 113 -1.62 -10.79 -24.99
N GLN A 114 -2.85 -10.44 -24.64
CA GLN A 114 -3.14 -9.66 -23.44
C GLN A 114 -2.67 -10.40 -22.19
N TYR A 115 -2.91 -11.70 -22.19
CA TYR A 115 -2.52 -12.57 -21.13
C TYR A 115 -1.01 -12.78 -21.02
N ASP A 116 -0.30 -12.93 -22.14
CA ASP A 116 1.17 -12.95 -22.15
C ASP A 116 1.75 -11.63 -21.60
N ARG A 117 1.14 -10.48 -21.93
CA ARG A 117 1.50 -9.18 -21.32
C ARG A 117 1.23 -9.09 -19.82
N MET A 118 0.26 -9.85 -19.28
CA MET A 118 0.01 -9.89 -17.84
C MET A 118 1.10 -10.67 -17.09
N LEU A 119 1.72 -11.65 -17.74
CA LEU A 119 2.70 -12.55 -17.15
C LEU A 119 4.13 -12.08 -17.36
N ASN A 120 4.39 -11.60 -18.55
CA ASN A 120 5.64 -11.05 -19.02
C ASN A 120 5.39 -9.58 -19.37
N PRO A 121 5.28 -8.69 -18.37
CA PRO A 121 5.22 -7.27 -18.65
C PRO A 121 6.46 -6.93 -19.49
N PRO A 122 6.31 -6.25 -20.65
CA PRO A 122 7.47 -5.86 -21.42
C PRO A 122 8.40 -5.07 -20.48
N PRO A 123 9.71 -5.31 -20.51
CA PRO A 123 10.64 -4.56 -19.67
C PRO A 123 10.37 -3.08 -19.90
N ASN A 124 10.31 -2.30 -18.82
CA ASN A 124 10.20 -0.86 -18.91
C ASN A 124 11.20 -0.39 -19.97
N LYS A 125 10.71 0.27 -21.03
CA LYS A 125 11.60 0.84 -22.05
C LYS A 125 12.60 1.70 -21.28
N GLU A 126 13.87 1.27 -21.27
CA GLU A 126 14.93 1.95 -20.54
C GLU A 126 14.85 3.44 -20.87
N THR A 127 14.54 4.27 -19.88
CA THR A 127 14.69 5.70 -20.06
C THR A 127 16.17 5.98 -20.30
N PHE A 128 16.47 6.91 -21.20
CA PHE A 128 17.83 7.26 -21.64
C PHE A 128 18.83 7.47 -20.47
N THR A 129 18.35 7.88 -19.31
CA THR A 129 19.09 8.01 -18.03
C THR A 129 19.62 6.69 -17.47
N GLN A 130 18.94 5.57 -17.69
CA GLN A 130 19.40 4.23 -17.27
C GLN A 130 20.53 3.71 -18.17
N ARG A 131 20.59 4.13 -19.44
CA ARG A 131 21.70 3.81 -20.37
C ARG A 131 22.96 4.63 -20.12
N TYR A 132 22.84 5.81 -19.52
CA TYR A 132 23.97 6.73 -19.30
C TYR A 132 23.92 7.37 -17.90
N PRO A 133 24.39 6.65 -16.85
CA PRO A 133 24.24 7.05 -15.45
C PRO A 133 25.08 8.27 -14.99
N ASN A 134 25.88 8.87 -15.89
CA ASN A 134 26.87 9.92 -15.54
C ASN A 134 26.65 11.28 -16.22
N ALA A 135 25.46 11.61 -16.70
CA ALA A 135 25.17 12.97 -17.19
C ALA A 135 24.75 13.90 -16.03
N PHE A 136 25.46 15.03 -15.90
CA PHE A 136 25.62 15.85 -14.69
C PHE A 136 24.56 16.95 -14.47
N ASP A 137 24.49 17.43 -13.21
CA ASP A 137 23.65 18.47 -12.57
C ASP A 137 23.46 19.80 -13.36
N PRO A 138 22.24 20.39 -13.37
CA PRO A 138 21.99 21.74 -13.87
C PRO A 138 21.74 22.72 -12.72
N ASN A 139 22.79 23.15 -12.01
CA ASN A 139 22.74 24.35 -11.19
C ASN A 139 23.67 25.39 -11.81
N THR A 140 23.12 26.30 -12.61
CA THR A 140 23.51 27.73 -12.72
C THR A 140 22.84 28.40 -13.93
N SER A 141 21.76 29.15 -13.69
CA SER A 141 21.60 30.57 -14.05
C SER A 141 20.12 30.99 -14.09
N HIS A 142 19.89 32.20 -13.59
CA HIS A 142 18.61 32.85 -13.34
C HIS A 142 17.76 33.08 -14.59
N GLY A 143 16.44 33.06 -14.37
CA GLY A 143 15.45 33.63 -15.28
C GLY A 143 14.08 33.68 -14.62
N SER A 144 13.85 34.68 -13.77
CA SER A 144 12.51 34.97 -13.24
C SER A 144 11.60 35.44 -14.39
N THR A 145 10.45 34.80 -14.55
CA THR A 145 9.27 35.46 -15.12
C THR A 145 8.06 34.98 -14.31
N GLY A 146 7.52 35.89 -13.51
CA GLY A 146 6.33 35.66 -12.72
C GLY A 146 5.08 35.82 -13.59
N VAL A 147 4.09 34.96 -13.36
CA VAL A 147 2.68 35.21 -13.68
C VAL A 147 1.80 34.55 -12.61
N SER A 148 1.19 35.41 -11.80
CA SER A 148 -0.07 35.35 -11.02
C SER A 148 -0.39 34.15 -10.13
N ASN A 149 -0.04 34.27 -8.84
CA ASN A 149 -0.89 33.83 -7.73
C ASN A 149 -1.67 35.07 -7.25
N TYR A 150 -2.99 35.12 -7.44
CA TYR A 150 -3.77 36.33 -7.11
C TYR A 150 -4.98 36.11 -6.20
N VAL A 151 -5.12 34.94 -5.57
CA VAL A 151 -6.31 34.68 -4.73
C VAL A 151 -5.99 34.52 -3.24
N ASP A 152 -4.81 34.02 -2.85
CA ASP A 152 -4.48 33.80 -1.43
C ASP A 152 -3.71 34.97 -0.74
N ASP A 153 -3.15 35.91 -1.51
CA ASP A 153 -2.45 37.08 -0.93
C ASP A 153 -3.41 38.13 -0.35
N THR A 154 -4.68 38.12 -0.76
CA THR A 154 -5.66 39.15 -0.35
C THR A 154 -6.13 38.98 1.09
N THR A 155 -6.31 37.75 1.55
CA THR A 155 -6.72 37.42 2.92
C THR A 155 -5.61 37.68 3.93
N TYR A 156 -4.35 37.32 3.60
CA TYR A 156 -3.22 37.58 4.51
C TYR A 156 -2.85 39.07 4.58
N GLN A 157 -2.87 39.80 3.46
CA GLN A 157 -2.64 41.24 3.47
C GLN A 157 -3.76 42.01 4.20
N ASP A 158 -5.01 41.53 4.16
CA ASP A 158 -6.11 42.13 4.89
C ASP A 158 -5.99 41.86 6.41
N VAL A 159 -5.57 40.66 6.82
CA VAL A 159 -5.29 40.36 8.24
C VAL A 159 -4.09 41.18 8.76
N GLU A 160 -3.02 41.29 7.98
CA GLU A 160 -1.84 42.07 8.36
C GLU A 160 -2.17 43.58 8.45
N ARG A 161 -2.98 44.11 7.53
CA ARG A 161 -3.51 45.49 7.61
C ARG A 161 -4.39 45.70 8.83
N GLN A 162 -5.24 44.73 9.20
CA GLN A 162 -6.07 44.82 10.38
C GLN A 162 -5.26 44.78 11.68
N MET A 163 -4.24 43.92 11.76
CA MET A 163 -3.34 43.86 12.92
C MET A 163 -2.53 45.16 13.09
N ALA A 164 -2.01 45.72 12.00
CA ALA A 164 -1.28 46.99 12.04
C ALA A 164 -2.17 48.17 12.49
N LEU A 165 -3.46 48.16 12.09
CA LEU A 165 -4.43 49.18 12.49
C LEU A 165 -4.77 49.10 13.98
N ILE A 166 -5.00 47.90 14.51
CA ILE A 166 -5.26 47.68 15.94
C ILE A 166 -4.07 48.16 16.78
N LEU A 167 -2.84 47.86 16.33
CA LEU A 167 -1.63 48.32 17.00
C LEU A 167 -1.55 49.85 17.04
N ASN A 168 -1.85 50.53 15.92
CA ASN A 168 -1.82 52.00 15.86
C ASN A 168 -2.87 52.67 16.78
N VAL A 169 -4.07 52.09 16.88
CA VAL A 169 -5.11 52.57 17.81
C VAL A 169 -4.65 52.42 19.26
N LEU A 170 -4.03 51.29 19.63
CA LEU A 170 -3.49 51.08 20.97
C LEU A 170 -2.38 52.08 21.31
N VAL A 171 -1.47 52.34 20.35
CA VAL A 171 -0.40 53.33 20.52
C VAL A 171 -0.98 54.74 20.73
N SER A 172 -1.99 55.13 19.95
CA SER A 172 -2.71 56.42 20.09
C SER A 172 -3.32 56.60 21.50
N ILE A 173 -4.01 55.57 22.00
CA ILE A 173 -4.64 55.59 23.33
C ILE A 173 -3.59 55.74 24.43
N ILE A 174 -2.48 54.99 24.34
CA ILE A 174 -1.39 55.04 25.32
C ILE A 174 -0.70 56.41 25.28
N CYS A 175 -0.39 56.93 24.09
CA CYS A 175 0.21 58.26 23.94
C CYS A 175 -0.69 59.37 24.51
N CYS A 176 -2.00 59.31 24.29
CA CYS A 176 -2.95 60.26 24.88
C CYS A 176 -3.03 60.13 26.40
N ALA A 177 -3.07 58.90 26.94
CA ALA A 177 -3.09 58.67 28.38
C ALA A 177 -1.84 59.27 29.05
N VAL A 178 -0.66 59.05 28.45
CA VAL A 178 0.62 59.57 28.95
C VAL A 178 0.72 61.09 28.79
N ALA A 179 0.27 61.66 27.66
CA ALA A 179 0.29 63.11 27.44
C ALA A 179 -0.62 63.85 28.43
N ILE A 180 -1.85 63.34 28.64
CA ILE A 180 -2.80 63.90 29.63
C ILE A 180 -2.23 63.74 31.04
N TRP A 181 -1.60 62.60 31.32
CA TRP A 181 -0.92 62.38 32.59
C TRP A 181 0.18 63.42 32.82
N ILE A 182 1.04 63.69 31.84
CA ILE A 182 2.11 64.69 31.95
C ILE A 182 1.55 66.11 32.08
N ALA A 183 0.52 66.45 31.31
CA ALA A 183 -0.10 67.78 31.34
C ALA A 183 -0.81 68.07 32.68
N ALA A 184 -1.46 67.08 33.29
CA ALA A 184 -2.16 67.18 34.56
C ALA A 184 -1.25 67.00 35.79
N ARG A 185 0.08 67.17 35.65
CA ARG A 185 1.07 66.98 36.72
C ARG A 185 0.90 67.90 37.95
N HIS A 186 0.09 68.97 37.85
CA HIS A 186 -0.17 69.91 38.95
C HIS A 186 -1.47 69.61 39.72
N TRP A 187 -2.19 68.54 39.35
CA TRP A 187 -3.45 68.13 39.95
C TRP A 187 -3.23 66.95 40.91
N SER A 188 -4.18 66.73 41.83
CA SER A 188 -4.10 65.61 42.78
C SER A 188 -4.10 64.26 42.05
N VAL A 189 -3.40 63.26 42.60
CA VAL A 189 -3.20 61.94 41.95
C VAL A 189 -4.53 61.26 41.55
N PRO A 190 -5.59 61.25 42.38
CA PRO A 190 -6.88 60.68 41.97
C PRO A 190 -7.53 61.43 40.80
N SER A 191 -7.46 62.77 40.81
CA SER A 191 -7.99 63.60 39.73
C SER A 191 -7.21 63.38 38.43
N ARG A 192 -5.89 63.22 38.52
CA ARG A 192 -4.99 62.96 37.39
C ARG A 192 -5.26 61.61 36.73
N LEU A 193 -5.47 60.58 37.56
CA LEU A 193 -5.83 59.24 37.10
C LEU A 193 -7.21 59.23 36.44
N GLY A 194 -8.20 59.89 37.06
CA GLY A 194 -9.53 60.05 36.47
C GLY A 194 -9.51 60.79 35.13
N LEU A 195 -8.72 61.85 35.01
CA LEU A 195 -8.61 62.63 33.77
C LEU A 195 -7.89 61.85 32.65
N SER A 196 -6.83 61.10 32.99
CA SER A 196 -6.05 60.30 32.03
C SER A 196 -6.85 59.10 31.54
N MET A 197 -7.53 58.36 32.44
CA MET A 197 -8.38 57.22 32.07
C MET A 197 -9.64 57.66 31.33
N GLY A 198 -10.26 58.77 31.75
CA GLY A 198 -11.42 59.33 31.07
C GLY A 198 -11.07 59.80 29.65
N GLY A 199 -9.96 60.53 29.52
CA GLY A 199 -9.48 61.04 28.23
C GLY A 199 -9.10 59.94 27.26
N SER A 200 -8.39 58.90 27.71
CA SER A 200 -8.01 57.76 26.87
C SER A 200 -9.21 56.91 26.46
N LEU A 201 -10.22 56.77 27.32
CA LEU A 201 -11.47 56.08 27.01
C LEU A 201 -12.29 56.82 25.95
N THR A 202 -12.37 58.15 26.02
CA THR A 202 -13.03 58.96 24.97
C THR A 202 -12.34 58.82 23.60
N VAL A 203 -11.01 58.79 23.56
CA VAL A 203 -10.26 58.58 22.32
C VAL A 203 -10.51 57.16 21.78
N ALA A 204 -10.54 56.15 22.65
CA ALA A 204 -10.85 54.78 22.25
C ALA A 204 -12.25 54.66 21.61
N VAL A 205 -13.26 55.28 22.22
CA VAL A 205 -14.63 55.29 21.67
C VAL A 205 -14.70 56.03 20.34
N ALA A 206 -13.98 57.14 20.19
CA ALA A 206 -13.93 57.91 18.94
C ALA A 206 -13.26 57.12 17.80
N GLU A 207 -12.11 56.49 18.06
CA GLU A 207 -11.39 55.67 17.08
C GLU A 207 -12.21 54.45 16.64
N VAL A 208 -12.90 53.78 17.57
CA VAL A 208 -13.80 52.66 17.25
C VAL A 208 -14.98 53.11 16.41
N ALA A 209 -15.57 54.28 16.70
CA ALA A 209 -16.66 54.83 15.89
C ALA A 209 -16.21 55.19 14.46
N ILE A 210 -15.00 55.75 14.32
CA ILE A 210 -14.39 56.03 13.01
C ILE A 210 -14.14 54.72 12.25
N TYR A 211 -13.65 53.68 12.92
CA TYR A 211 -13.41 52.37 12.32
C TYR A 211 -14.71 51.70 11.84
N PHE A 212 -15.77 51.71 12.65
CA PHE A 212 -17.09 51.23 12.23
C PHE A 212 -17.64 52.05 11.05
N GLY A 213 -17.41 53.36 11.04
CA GLY A 213 -17.74 54.23 9.91
C GLY A 213 -16.96 53.86 8.64
N TYR A 214 -15.67 53.52 8.77
CA TYR A 214 -14.82 53.07 7.66
C TYR A 214 -15.26 51.71 7.11
N ILE A 215 -15.49 50.71 7.97
CA ILE A 215 -16.00 49.39 7.54
C ILE A 215 -17.33 49.55 6.81
N ARG A 216 -18.24 50.35 7.36
CA ARG A 216 -19.54 50.60 6.73
C ARG A 216 -19.37 51.25 5.35
N ARG A 217 -18.48 52.24 5.20
CA ARG A 217 -18.19 52.84 3.90
C ARG A 217 -17.50 51.90 2.92
N VAL A 218 -16.60 51.03 3.38
CA VAL A 218 -15.95 50.02 2.53
C VAL A 218 -16.97 48.95 2.09
N SER A 219 -17.89 48.57 2.97
CA SER A 219 -19.03 47.68 2.64
C SER A 219 -19.98 48.34 1.62
N GLU A 220 -20.30 49.63 1.81
CA GLU A 220 -21.06 50.44 0.86
C GLU A 220 -20.32 50.68 -0.48
N ALA A 221 -18.99 50.68 -0.49
CA ALA A 221 -18.16 50.78 -1.69
C ALA A 221 -18.10 49.45 -2.46
N LYS A 222 -17.89 48.32 -1.77
CA LYS A 222 -17.92 46.97 -2.37
C LYS A 222 -19.28 46.63 -2.98
N THR A 223 -20.38 47.09 -2.37
CA THR A 223 -21.74 46.95 -2.93
C THR A 223 -22.03 47.88 -4.11
N LYS A 224 -21.28 48.99 -4.27
CA LYS A 224 -21.33 49.85 -5.47
C LYS A 224 -20.47 49.33 -6.62
N GLU A 225 -19.33 48.70 -6.33
CA GLU A 225 -18.46 48.09 -7.35
C GLU A 225 -19.05 46.81 -7.94
N GLY A 226 -19.80 46.02 -7.16
CA GLY A 226 -20.54 44.85 -7.66
C GLY A 226 -21.72 45.16 -8.58
N LYS A 227 -22.07 46.43 -8.81
CA LYS A 227 -23.21 46.87 -9.63
C LYS A 227 -22.86 47.33 -11.05
N VAL A 228 -21.60 47.21 -11.48
CA VAL A 228 -21.25 47.43 -12.90
C VAL A 228 -21.20 46.07 -13.60
N VAL A 229 -22.37 45.55 -13.94
CA VAL A 229 -22.55 44.46 -14.90
C VAL A 229 -23.22 45.06 -16.13
N GLU A 230 -22.67 44.79 -17.31
CA GLU A 230 -23.19 45.23 -18.59
C GLU A 230 -24.68 44.88 -18.75
N THR A 231 -25.50 45.92 -18.91
CA THR A 231 -26.88 45.84 -19.39
C THR A 231 -26.92 45.30 -20.81
N LYS A 232 -27.58 44.15 -21.00
CA LYS A 232 -28.41 43.90 -22.19
C LYS A 232 -29.83 43.67 -21.72
N GLU A 233 -30.73 44.50 -22.26
CA GLU A 233 -32.12 44.64 -21.86
C GLU A 233 -32.92 43.34 -21.95
N VAL A 234 -33.78 43.21 -20.94
CA VAL A 234 -34.89 42.27 -20.83
C VAL A 234 -36.11 42.91 -21.49
N GLU A 235 -36.90 42.15 -22.24
CA GLU A 235 -38.35 42.37 -22.26
C GLU A 235 -39.03 41.23 -21.50
N GLU A 236 -39.75 41.64 -20.46
CA GLU A 236 -40.51 40.83 -19.52
C GLU A 236 -41.74 40.22 -20.21
N THR A 237 -42.32 39.16 -19.61
CA THR A 237 -43.67 39.30 -19.02
C THR A 237 -44.10 38.06 -18.21
N TRP A 238 -44.24 38.29 -16.90
CA TRP A 238 -45.32 37.88 -15.98
C TRP A 238 -46.17 36.62 -16.25
N VAL A 239 -46.42 35.76 -15.24
CA VAL A 239 -47.46 35.88 -14.19
C VAL A 239 -47.46 34.58 -13.35
N ILE A 240 -47.54 34.75 -12.02
CA ILE A 240 -47.83 33.71 -11.03
C ILE A 240 -49.36 33.55 -10.90
N GLU A 241 -49.88 32.32 -10.97
CA GLU A 241 -51.15 31.97 -10.31
C GLU A 241 -51.09 30.62 -9.58
N LYS A 242 -51.86 30.57 -8.48
CA LYS A 242 -51.88 29.59 -7.39
C LYS A 242 -52.78 28.38 -7.68
N SER A 243 -52.37 27.23 -7.13
CA SER A 243 -53.16 26.19 -6.39
C SER A 243 -54.48 25.65 -6.98
N LYS A 244 -54.58 24.31 -7.13
CA LYS A 244 -55.49 23.45 -6.34
C LYS A 244 -55.39 21.93 -6.63
N LYS A 245 -55.68 21.19 -5.56
CA LYS A 245 -55.81 19.74 -5.29
C LYS A 245 -56.53 18.86 -6.33
N ALA A 246 -56.11 17.59 -6.41
CA ALA A 246 -56.87 16.31 -6.43
C ALA A 246 -55.95 15.22 -7.04
N ASN A 247 -55.95 13.92 -6.73
CA ASN A 247 -56.72 13.04 -5.87
C ASN A 247 -55.89 11.73 -5.70
N LYS A 248 -56.00 11.04 -4.55
CA LYS A 248 -55.66 9.61 -4.41
C LYS A 248 -56.66 8.75 -5.22
N PRO A 249 -56.25 7.57 -5.68
CA PRO A 249 -56.86 6.33 -5.16
C PRO A 249 -55.76 5.33 -4.75
N LEU A 250 -55.79 4.72 -3.56
CA LEU A 250 -56.60 3.58 -3.10
C LEU A 250 -56.27 2.26 -3.82
N ASP A 251 -55.67 1.41 -2.99
CA ASP A 251 -55.45 -0.02 -3.02
C ASP A 251 -56.65 -0.80 -3.60
N ASP A 252 -56.37 -1.75 -4.50
CA ASP A 252 -57.21 -2.92 -4.73
C ASP A 252 -56.37 -4.01 -5.40
N GLY A 253 -56.17 -5.10 -4.67
CA GLY A 253 -55.58 -6.32 -5.21
C GLY A 253 -56.59 -7.09 -6.05
N LEU A 254 -56.14 -7.64 -7.19
CA LEU A 254 -56.57 -8.95 -7.66
C LEU A 254 -55.68 -9.43 -8.81
N SER A 255 -55.34 -10.70 -8.71
CA SER A 255 -54.47 -11.49 -9.54
C SER A 255 -54.98 -11.62 -10.99
N HIS A 256 -54.07 -11.51 -11.97
CA HIS A 256 -54.15 -12.33 -13.17
C HIS A 256 -52.74 -12.67 -13.70
N ARG A 257 -52.50 -13.98 -13.73
CA ARG A 257 -51.30 -14.67 -14.23
C ARG A 257 -51.12 -14.40 -15.72
N PHE A 258 -49.90 -14.02 -16.13
CA PHE A 258 -49.40 -14.31 -17.48
C PHE A 258 -48.20 -15.26 -17.37
N THR A 259 -48.40 -16.44 -17.95
CA THR A 259 -47.47 -17.54 -18.10
C THR A 259 -46.34 -17.17 -19.06
N THR A 260 -45.09 -17.17 -18.58
CA THR A 260 -43.89 -17.24 -19.42
C THR A 260 -43.41 -18.70 -19.53
N PRO A 261 -42.81 -19.11 -20.68
CA PRO A 261 -42.44 -20.50 -20.90
C PRO A 261 -41.23 -20.92 -20.06
N TRP A 262 -41.26 -22.18 -19.63
CA TRP A 262 -40.24 -22.89 -18.86
C TRP A 262 -38.90 -22.95 -19.61
N VAL A 263 -37.85 -22.40 -18.99
CA VAL A 263 -36.43 -22.60 -19.31
C VAL A 263 -35.80 -23.38 -18.14
N PRO A 264 -34.94 -24.38 -18.35
CA PRO A 264 -34.41 -25.22 -17.28
C PRO A 264 -33.52 -24.42 -16.30
N PRO A 265 -33.36 -24.89 -15.04
CA PRO A 265 -32.73 -24.11 -13.98
C PRO A 265 -31.19 -24.23 -14.04
N ASP A 266 -30.52 -23.26 -14.65
CA ASP A 266 -29.10 -23.04 -14.43
C ASP A 266 -28.92 -22.03 -13.28
N THR A 267 -28.49 -22.56 -12.14
CA THR A 267 -27.80 -21.91 -11.00
C THR A 267 -28.03 -20.41 -10.78
N ASN A 268 -28.77 -20.09 -9.71
CA ASN A 268 -28.74 -18.81 -8.99
C ASN A 268 -27.30 -18.26 -8.84
N MET A 269 -26.92 -17.28 -9.66
CA MET A 269 -25.90 -16.29 -9.28
C MET A 269 -26.63 -14.97 -9.04
N ALA A 270 -26.48 -14.42 -7.84
CA ALA A 270 -26.88 -13.04 -7.55
C ALA A 270 -26.23 -12.09 -8.58
N PRO A 271 -26.83 -10.92 -8.89
CA PRO A 271 -26.23 -9.96 -9.80
C PRO A 271 -24.83 -9.57 -9.29
N SER A 272 -23.78 -9.95 -10.02
CA SER A 272 -22.41 -9.73 -9.58
C SER A 272 -22.12 -8.23 -9.55
N LYS A 273 -21.65 -7.73 -8.41
CA LYS A 273 -21.19 -6.36 -8.25
C LYS A 273 -20.03 -6.06 -9.21
N ASP A 274 -20.04 -4.87 -9.81
CA ASP A 274 -18.89 -4.42 -10.62
C ASP A 274 -17.79 -3.89 -9.69
N PHE A 275 -16.67 -4.61 -9.64
CA PHE A 275 -15.48 -4.23 -8.88
C PHE A 275 -14.49 -3.39 -9.70
N HIS A 276 -14.88 -2.95 -10.91
CA HIS A 276 -14.05 -2.13 -11.81
C HIS A 276 -12.69 -2.75 -12.09
N HIS A 277 -12.67 -4.08 -12.20
CA HIS A 277 -11.47 -4.83 -12.51
C HIS A 277 -11.01 -4.45 -13.94
N PRO A 278 -9.73 -4.11 -14.17
CA PRO A 278 -9.28 -3.58 -15.47
C PRO A 278 -9.33 -4.61 -16.62
N TYR A 279 -9.56 -5.87 -16.28
CA TYR A 279 -9.79 -6.98 -17.21
C TYR A 279 -11.09 -7.69 -16.84
N GLN A 280 -11.62 -8.54 -17.71
CA GLN A 280 -12.76 -9.39 -17.36
C GLN A 280 -12.35 -10.39 -16.25
N PRO A 281 -12.91 -10.28 -15.03
CA PRO A 281 -12.49 -11.12 -13.92
C PRO A 281 -13.03 -12.55 -14.06
N TYR A 282 -12.23 -13.53 -13.70
CA TYR A 282 -12.67 -14.93 -13.56
C TYR A 282 -13.65 -15.06 -12.40
N GLU A 283 -14.49 -16.09 -12.43
CA GLU A 283 -15.46 -16.36 -11.36
C GLU A 283 -14.79 -16.46 -9.97
N ILE A 284 -13.64 -17.13 -9.89
CA ILE A 284 -12.86 -17.22 -8.64
C ILE A 284 -12.35 -15.84 -8.15
N GLN A 285 -12.06 -14.91 -9.07
CA GLN A 285 -11.62 -13.56 -8.72
C GLN A 285 -12.81 -12.74 -8.24
N GLN A 286 -13.99 -12.92 -8.83
CA GLN A 286 -15.22 -12.28 -8.35
C GLN A 286 -15.58 -12.75 -6.94
N GLN A 287 -15.51 -14.06 -6.69
CA GLN A 287 -15.72 -14.62 -5.34
C GLN A 287 -14.72 -14.06 -4.33
N PHE A 288 -13.44 -13.94 -4.73
CA PHE A 288 -12.41 -13.37 -3.88
C PHE A 288 -12.65 -11.87 -3.59
N MET A 289 -12.98 -11.07 -4.61
CA MET A 289 -13.29 -9.65 -4.45
C MET A 289 -14.52 -9.42 -3.56
N GLN A 290 -15.55 -10.25 -3.72
CA GLN A 290 -16.76 -10.20 -2.89
C GLN A 290 -16.45 -10.53 -1.43
N ALA A 291 -15.70 -11.61 -1.17
CA ALA A 291 -15.32 -11.96 0.20
C ALA A 291 -14.45 -10.90 0.88
N VAL A 292 -13.54 -10.26 0.13
CA VAL A 292 -12.77 -9.11 0.62
C VAL A 292 -13.69 -7.96 0.97
N TYR A 293 -14.62 -7.59 0.09
CA TYR A 293 -15.58 -6.52 0.32
C TYR A 293 -16.42 -6.76 1.58
N ASP A 294 -17.04 -7.94 1.69
CA ASP A 294 -17.94 -8.28 2.80
C ASP A 294 -17.19 -8.32 4.14
N CYS A 295 -15.95 -8.82 4.13
CA CYS A 295 -15.11 -8.85 5.32
C CYS A 295 -14.75 -7.45 5.84
N ILE A 296 -14.56 -6.47 4.95
CA ILE A 296 -14.26 -5.09 5.33
C ILE A 296 -15.53 -4.38 5.82
N GLU A 297 -16.66 -4.59 5.14
CA GLU A 297 -17.95 -4.02 5.55
C GLU A 297 -18.32 -4.49 6.96
N ASP A 298 -18.19 -5.79 7.23
CA ASP A 298 -18.49 -6.41 8.53
C ASP A 298 -17.45 -6.11 9.63
N GLY A 299 -16.30 -5.49 9.31
CA GLY A 299 -15.25 -5.22 10.28
C GLY A 299 -14.60 -6.47 10.87
N LYS A 300 -14.37 -7.50 10.03
CA LYS A 300 -13.87 -8.82 10.45
C LYS A 300 -12.39 -9.00 10.14
N VAL A 301 -11.83 -10.09 10.68
CA VAL A 301 -10.51 -10.60 10.28
C VAL A 301 -10.69 -11.60 9.13
N GLY A 302 -10.13 -11.30 7.96
CA GLY A 302 -10.19 -12.16 6.77
C GLY A 302 -8.91 -12.96 6.59
N ILE A 303 -9.02 -14.29 6.39
CA ILE A 303 -7.90 -15.16 6.03
C ILE A 303 -8.19 -15.75 4.65
N PHE A 304 -7.54 -15.21 3.62
CA PHE A 304 -7.83 -15.54 2.23
C PHE A 304 -6.65 -16.20 1.53
N GLU A 305 -6.90 -17.34 0.92
CA GLU A 305 -5.96 -18.05 0.05
C GLU A 305 -6.36 -17.86 -1.40
N SER A 306 -5.45 -17.31 -2.19
CA SER A 306 -5.60 -17.21 -3.65
C SER A 306 -4.33 -17.73 -4.29
N PRO A 307 -4.36 -18.87 -5.02
CA PRO A 307 -3.18 -19.47 -5.62
C PRO A 307 -2.38 -18.48 -6.48
N THR A 308 -1.08 -18.73 -6.61
CA THR A 308 -0.20 -17.94 -7.49
C THR A 308 -0.73 -17.91 -8.93
N GLY A 309 -0.56 -16.78 -9.62
CA GLY A 309 -1.00 -16.65 -11.01
C GLY A 309 -2.49 -16.38 -11.22
N THR A 310 -3.26 -16.22 -10.13
CA THR A 310 -4.71 -15.94 -10.19
C THR A 310 -5.07 -14.46 -10.20
N GLY A 311 -4.09 -13.54 -10.23
CA GLY A 311 -4.34 -12.10 -10.12
C GLY A 311 -4.76 -11.65 -8.72
N LYS A 312 -4.22 -12.29 -7.67
CA LYS A 312 -4.52 -12.01 -6.25
C LYS A 312 -4.38 -10.52 -5.90
N SER A 313 -3.24 -9.92 -6.20
CA SER A 313 -2.93 -8.54 -5.80
C SER A 313 -3.90 -7.55 -6.47
N LEU A 314 -4.14 -7.69 -7.77
CA LEU A 314 -5.17 -6.91 -8.48
C LEU A 314 -6.59 -7.12 -7.92
N SER A 315 -6.96 -8.36 -7.58
CA SER A 315 -8.28 -8.66 -6.97
C SER A 315 -8.41 -8.04 -5.58
N LEU A 316 -7.36 -8.08 -4.75
CA LEU A 316 -7.31 -7.40 -3.46
C LEU A 316 -7.52 -5.88 -3.61
N ILE A 317 -6.82 -5.26 -4.57
CA ILE A 317 -6.93 -3.82 -4.86
C ILE A 317 -8.37 -3.46 -5.25
N CYS A 318 -8.94 -4.19 -6.22
CA CYS A 318 -10.27 -3.89 -6.75
C CYS A 318 -11.35 -4.08 -5.69
N GLY A 319 -11.31 -5.17 -4.92
CA GLY A 319 -12.26 -5.43 -3.83
C GLY A 319 -12.20 -4.37 -2.73
N ALA A 320 -10.99 -4.04 -2.25
CA ALA A 320 -10.81 -3.09 -1.16
C ALA A 320 -11.10 -1.64 -1.55
N LEU A 321 -10.70 -1.21 -2.76
CA LEU A 321 -10.95 0.16 -3.20
C LEU A 321 -12.39 0.40 -3.63
N THR A 322 -13.07 -0.59 -4.21
CA THR A 322 -14.51 -0.49 -4.48
C THR A 322 -15.26 -0.28 -3.18
N TRP A 323 -14.92 -1.05 -2.13
CA TRP A 323 -15.45 -0.83 -0.80
C TRP A 323 -15.15 0.58 -0.27
N LEU A 324 -13.89 1.05 -0.36
CA LEU A 324 -13.53 2.38 0.13
C LEU A 324 -14.31 3.49 -0.56
N ARG A 325 -14.47 3.43 -1.88
CA ARG A 325 -15.22 4.43 -2.66
C ARG A 325 -16.69 4.44 -2.27
N GLU A 326 -17.32 3.28 -2.15
CA GLU A 326 -18.73 3.18 -1.75
C GLU A 326 -18.96 3.57 -0.30
N HIS A 327 -18.05 3.20 0.61
CA HIS A 327 -18.12 3.62 2.00
C HIS A 327 -18.00 5.14 2.10
N LYS A 328 -17.09 5.78 1.35
CA LYS A 328 -17.01 7.26 1.30
C LYS A 328 -18.33 7.89 0.83
N ARG A 329 -18.98 7.34 -0.18
CA ARG A 329 -20.31 7.79 -0.65
C ARG A 329 -21.38 7.63 0.42
N LYS A 330 -21.45 6.45 1.04
CA LYS A 330 -22.43 6.11 2.08
C LYS A 330 -22.26 7.02 3.31
N THR A 331 -21.03 7.19 3.81
CA THR A 331 -20.74 8.09 4.93
C THR A 331 -21.07 9.55 4.61
N PHE A 332 -20.83 9.99 3.37
CA PHE A 332 -21.22 11.33 2.94
C PHE A 332 -22.74 11.50 2.92
N ASP A 333 -23.47 10.53 2.37
CA ASP A 333 -24.93 10.54 2.35
C ASP A 333 -25.52 10.50 3.78
N GLU A 334 -24.94 9.69 4.68
CA GLU A 334 -25.30 9.64 6.10
C GLU A 334 -25.00 10.96 6.83
N ALA A 335 -23.86 11.60 6.56
CA ALA A 335 -23.50 12.91 7.12
C ALA A 335 -24.42 14.04 6.63
N LEU A 336 -24.95 13.94 5.41
CA LEU A 336 -25.99 14.85 4.92
C LEU A 336 -27.35 14.58 5.59
N GLN A 337 -27.67 13.32 5.89
CA GLN A 337 -28.91 12.91 6.54
C GLN A 337 -28.94 13.23 8.04
N SER A 338 -27.79 13.19 8.73
CA SER A 338 -27.67 13.51 10.16
C SER A 338 -27.89 14.99 10.51
N ILE A 339 -28.02 15.87 9.50
CA ILE A 339 -28.47 17.27 9.64
C ILE A 339 -30.01 17.30 9.83
N GLN A 340 -30.49 16.50 10.79
CA GLN A 340 -31.86 16.31 11.28
C GLN A 340 -31.66 16.11 12.79
N ILE A 341 -32.11 16.92 13.75
CA ILE A 341 -33.40 17.61 13.99
C ILE A 341 -33.16 18.62 15.13
N ASP A 342 -33.66 19.85 14.97
CA ASP A 342 -34.33 20.58 16.06
C ASP A 342 -35.75 20.89 15.54
N ASP A 343 -36.79 20.59 16.33
CA ASP A 343 -38.20 20.61 15.88
C ASP A 343 -38.73 22.00 15.47
N ASP A 344 -37.92 23.06 15.65
CA ASP A 344 -38.29 24.46 15.41
C ASP A 344 -37.70 25.07 14.12
N GLU A 345 -36.84 24.36 13.37
CA GLU A 345 -36.21 24.91 12.15
C GLU A 345 -36.99 24.59 10.86
N PRO A 346 -37.27 25.58 9.98
CA PRO A 346 -38.04 25.37 8.76
C PRO A 346 -37.27 24.59 7.69
N GLU A 347 -37.97 23.72 6.93
CA GLU A 347 -37.39 22.78 5.94
C GLU A 347 -36.41 23.42 4.94
N TRP A 348 -36.67 24.64 4.48
CA TRP A 348 -35.80 25.35 3.53
C TRP A 348 -34.43 25.71 4.12
N MET A 349 -34.34 25.90 5.44
CA MET A 349 -33.11 26.23 6.15
C MET A 349 -32.24 24.98 6.35
N LEU A 350 -32.87 23.85 6.65
CA LEU A 350 -32.21 22.53 6.69
C LEU A 350 -31.72 22.11 5.29
N GLU A 351 -32.52 22.36 4.25
CA GLU A 351 -32.14 22.09 2.86
C GLU A 351 -31.00 23.00 2.39
N HIS A 352 -31.01 24.29 2.77
CA HIS A 352 -29.91 25.21 2.52
C HIS A 352 -28.64 24.82 3.29
N ALA A 353 -28.74 24.38 4.55
CA ALA A 353 -27.61 23.89 5.33
C ALA A 353 -26.98 22.64 4.71
N ARG A 354 -27.80 21.67 4.27
CA ARG A 354 -27.36 20.49 3.50
C ARG A 354 -26.70 20.88 2.18
N SER A 355 -27.31 21.79 1.43
CA SER A 355 -26.76 22.28 0.15
C SER A 355 -25.44 23.05 0.36
N SER A 356 -25.31 23.81 1.44
CA SER A 356 -24.10 24.57 1.75
C SER A 356 -22.96 23.65 2.15
N LYS A 357 -23.19 22.68 3.05
CA LYS A 357 -22.18 21.67 3.41
C LYS A 357 -21.78 20.78 2.23
N ARG A 358 -22.74 20.37 1.39
CA ARG A 358 -22.47 19.64 0.15
C ARG A 358 -21.57 20.43 -0.77
N LYS A 359 -21.90 21.71 -0.99
CA LYS A 359 -21.12 22.60 -1.85
C LYS A 359 -19.72 22.87 -1.29
N GLU A 360 -19.58 23.05 0.01
CA GLU A 360 -18.28 23.24 0.69
C GLU A 360 -17.39 22.00 0.58
N ALA A 361 -17.93 20.80 0.83
CA ALA A 361 -17.20 19.54 0.68
C ALA A 361 -16.77 19.27 -0.77
N LEU A 362 -17.64 19.59 -1.73
CA LEU A 362 -17.33 19.50 -3.16
C LEU A 362 -16.32 20.57 -3.60
N GLN A 363 -16.39 21.79 -3.06
CA GLN A 363 -15.43 22.86 -3.34
C GLN A 363 -14.02 22.52 -2.82
N MET A 364 -13.88 22.09 -1.55
CA MET A 364 -12.57 21.68 -1.03
C MET A 364 -11.93 20.55 -1.85
N ARG A 365 -12.75 19.63 -2.35
CA ARG A 365 -12.28 18.53 -3.19
C ARG A 365 -11.98 19.00 -4.62
N ALA A 366 -12.82 19.85 -5.21
CA ALA A 366 -12.59 20.44 -6.51
C ALA A 366 -11.31 21.28 -6.53
N ASP A 367 -11.02 22.04 -5.47
CA ASP A 367 -9.79 22.81 -5.33
C ASP A 367 -8.55 21.90 -5.29
N LEU A 368 -8.64 20.76 -4.59
CA LEU A 368 -7.58 19.76 -4.56
C LEU A 368 -7.45 19.03 -5.91
N GLU A 369 -8.56 18.67 -6.54
CA GLU A 369 -8.63 18.00 -7.85
C GLU A 369 -8.27 18.92 -9.02
N GLU A 370 -8.40 20.24 -8.89
CA GLU A 370 -7.98 21.23 -9.90
C GLU A 370 -6.47 21.50 -9.82
N ARG A 371 -5.89 21.49 -8.60
CA ARG A 371 -4.44 21.68 -8.38
C ARG A 371 -3.60 20.53 -8.94
N LEU A 372 -4.05 19.28 -8.77
CA LEU A 372 -3.32 18.06 -9.19
C LEU A 372 -3.04 17.97 -10.72
N PRO A 373 -3.98 18.20 -11.66
CA PRO A 373 -3.74 18.13 -13.09
C PRO A 373 -2.87 19.28 -13.60
N GLY A 374 -2.92 20.47 -12.99
CA GLY A 374 -2.00 21.57 -13.31
C GLY A 374 -0.54 21.22 -13.02
N VAL A 375 -0.30 20.44 -11.97
CA VAL A 375 1.01 19.87 -11.64
C VAL A 375 1.43 18.81 -12.66
N ARG A 376 0.53 17.91 -13.07
CA ARG A 376 0.79 16.88 -14.11
C ARG A 376 1.14 17.49 -15.47
N GLU A 377 0.42 18.53 -15.89
CA GLU A 377 0.64 19.24 -17.16
C GLU A 377 1.99 19.98 -17.15
N LYS A 378 2.35 20.62 -16.03
CA LYS A 378 3.68 21.21 -15.83
C LYS A 378 4.79 20.16 -15.91
N GLU A 379 4.59 18.99 -15.30
CA GLU A 379 5.55 17.89 -15.32
C GLU A 379 5.74 17.31 -16.74
N LYS A 380 4.63 17.14 -17.48
CA LYS A 380 4.65 16.67 -18.87
C LYS A 380 5.33 17.68 -19.81
N ARG A 381 5.04 18.98 -19.68
CA ARG A 381 5.66 20.04 -20.48
C ARG A 381 7.16 20.16 -20.23
N THR A 382 7.58 20.02 -18.97
CA THR A 382 9.00 20.02 -18.59
C THR A 382 9.72 18.81 -19.16
N ARG A 383 9.06 17.63 -19.18
CA ARG A 383 9.57 16.39 -19.79
C ARG A 383 9.71 16.49 -21.31
N GLU A 384 8.77 17.15 -21.98
CA GLU A 384 8.77 17.35 -23.44
C GLU A 384 9.80 18.39 -23.90
N HIS A 385 9.98 19.49 -23.15
CA HIS A 385 11.00 20.50 -23.45
C HIS A 385 12.43 19.96 -23.28
N ALA A 386 12.65 19.04 -22.33
CA ALA A 386 13.92 18.37 -22.13
C ALA A 386 14.30 17.40 -23.27
N ALA A 387 13.34 16.95 -24.08
CA ALA A 387 13.59 16.00 -25.17
C ALA A 387 14.10 16.67 -26.46
N ASN A 388 13.87 17.98 -26.65
CA ASN A 388 14.01 18.65 -27.95
C ASN A 388 15.27 19.52 -28.13
N SER A 389 16.11 19.70 -27.11
CA SER A 389 17.29 20.57 -27.22
C SER A 389 18.61 19.79 -27.18
N THR A 390 19.26 19.67 -28.34
CA THR A 390 20.61 19.09 -28.49
C THR A 390 21.48 20.02 -29.34
N GLN A 391 22.38 20.80 -28.70
CA GLN A 391 23.72 21.18 -29.20
C GLN A 391 24.52 22.04 -28.18
N THR A 392 25.56 21.43 -27.57
CA THR A 392 26.94 21.89 -27.16
C THR A 392 27.21 23.27 -26.49
N PRO A 393 28.41 23.59 -25.89
CA PRO A 393 29.64 22.83 -25.57
C PRO A 393 30.13 22.91 -24.09
N LYS A 394 31.18 22.13 -23.77
CA LYS A 394 31.81 21.90 -22.44
C LYS A 394 32.68 23.07 -21.92
N ARG A 395 32.67 23.32 -20.59
CA ARG A 395 33.74 24.05 -19.87
C ARG A 395 34.32 23.24 -18.70
N ARG A 396 35.64 23.34 -18.58
CA ARG A 396 36.56 22.65 -17.65
C ARG A 396 36.59 23.40 -16.31
N LYS A 397 36.63 22.72 -15.17
CA LYS A 397 36.89 23.35 -13.85
C LYS A 397 37.99 22.59 -13.10
N GLN A 398 38.96 23.37 -12.64
CA GLN A 398 40.08 23.02 -11.77
C GLN A 398 39.91 23.86 -10.49
N GLY A 399 40.33 23.34 -9.34
CA GLY A 399 40.31 24.05 -8.07
C GLY A 399 40.48 23.08 -6.90
N ASP A 400 41.74 22.89 -6.53
CA ASP A 400 42.25 22.17 -5.37
C ASP A 400 42.14 23.08 -4.14
N GLU A 401 41.64 22.58 -3.01
CA GLU A 401 41.80 23.24 -1.70
C GLU A 401 42.16 22.19 -0.64
N THR A 402 43.27 22.52 0.00
CA THR A 402 44.04 21.82 1.01
C THR A 402 43.29 21.60 2.32
N ILE A 403 43.54 20.43 2.91
CA ILE A 403 43.10 19.99 4.23
C ILE A 403 43.99 20.63 5.29
N GLU A 404 43.40 21.25 6.32
CA GLU A 404 44.14 21.62 7.52
C GLU A 404 43.38 21.34 8.85
N SER A 405 44.14 20.67 9.72
CA SER A 405 44.14 20.63 11.20
C SER A 405 43.21 19.67 11.96
N ASP A 406 43.87 18.93 12.85
CA ASP A 406 43.51 17.61 13.39
C ASP A 406 43.39 17.66 14.95
N TYR A 407 42.73 18.69 15.49
CA TYR A 407 42.68 18.94 16.95
C TYR A 407 41.28 18.87 17.61
N GLU A 408 40.25 18.33 16.93
CA GLU A 408 38.87 18.21 17.47
C GLU A 408 38.43 16.76 17.80
N SER A 409 39.29 15.75 17.67
CA SER A 409 38.84 14.35 17.55
C SER A 409 38.30 13.68 18.82
N VAL A 410 38.66 14.13 20.04
CA VAL A 410 38.34 13.40 21.29
C VAL A 410 37.02 13.85 21.93
N GLU A 411 36.58 15.09 21.75
CA GLU A 411 35.34 15.59 22.36
C GLU A 411 34.08 14.96 21.76
N ARG A 412 34.15 14.51 20.51
CA ARG A 412 33.04 13.84 19.80
C ARG A 412 32.52 12.59 20.51
N PHE A 413 33.35 11.93 21.33
CA PHE A 413 33.00 10.68 22.00
C PHE A 413 32.45 10.86 23.43
N ALA A 414 32.38 12.08 23.97
CA ALA A 414 31.81 12.33 25.30
C ALA A 414 30.29 12.16 25.30
N LEU A 415 29.72 11.52 26.33
CA LEU A 415 28.27 11.37 26.49
C LEU A 415 27.61 12.68 26.91
N ASP A 416 26.43 12.95 26.33
CA ASP A 416 25.58 14.06 26.73
C ASP A 416 24.82 13.72 28.02
N ASP A 417 24.34 14.73 28.72
CA ASP A 417 23.65 14.55 30.00
C ASP A 417 22.31 13.81 29.81
N TYR A 418 22.12 12.74 30.58
CA TYR A 418 20.87 11.97 30.65
C TYR A 418 20.26 12.12 32.05
N GLU A 419 19.08 12.74 32.13
CA GLU A 419 18.31 12.91 33.37
C GLU A 419 17.08 12.00 33.33
N SER A 420 17.03 11.00 34.21
CA SER A 420 15.97 9.98 34.25
C SER A 420 14.75 10.36 35.08
N ASP A 421 14.79 11.49 35.80
CA ASP A 421 13.81 11.79 36.87
C ASP A 421 12.60 12.62 36.41
N GLN A 422 12.40 12.81 35.11
CA GLN A 422 11.10 13.23 34.59
C GLN A 422 10.26 12.02 34.21
N GLY A 423 9.52 11.50 35.20
CA GLY A 423 8.42 10.58 34.96
C GLY A 423 7.31 11.27 34.16
N GLY A 424 7.03 10.76 32.96
CA GLY A 424 5.71 10.78 32.33
C GLY A 424 5.00 12.14 32.20
N LYS A 425 5.54 13.08 31.43
CA LYS A 425 4.74 13.98 30.58
C LYS A 425 5.50 14.21 29.27
N GLY A 426 4.99 13.66 28.17
CA GLY A 426 5.49 13.96 26.83
C GLY A 426 5.12 15.39 26.45
N GLY A 427 6.08 16.30 26.60
CA GLY A 427 6.00 17.68 26.15
C GLY A 427 7.38 18.11 25.65
N GLU A 428 7.41 18.79 24.51
CA GLU A 428 8.60 19.31 23.86
C GLU A 428 9.54 20.00 24.86
N ARG A 429 10.85 19.79 24.70
CA ARG A 429 11.87 20.53 25.46
C ARG A 429 11.74 22.02 25.12
N SER A 430 11.04 22.75 25.99
CA SER A 430 10.95 24.21 25.96
C SER A 430 12.34 24.82 26.16
N ILE A 431 12.66 25.81 25.33
CA ILE A 431 13.95 26.51 25.24
C ILE A 431 14.11 27.57 26.35
N TYR A 432 13.08 27.78 27.19
CA TYR A 432 13.02 28.88 28.15
C TYR A 432 13.19 28.44 29.62
N SER A 433 13.71 29.33 30.47
CA SER A 433 13.84 29.08 31.92
C SER A 433 12.46 29.02 32.60
N ALA A 434 12.35 28.28 33.71
CA ALA A 434 11.08 28.06 34.43
C ALA A 434 10.34 29.36 34.82
N ALA A 435 11.08 30.41 35.17
CA ALA A 435 10.49 31.72 35.47
C ALA A 435 9.94 32.41 34.21
N THR A 436 10.60 32.23 33.05
CA THR A 436 10.19 32.81 31.77
C THR A 436 8.97 32.07 31.22
N THR A 437 8.89 30.75 31.40
CA THR A 437 7.71 29.95 31.01
C THR A 437 6.47 30.31 31.83
N ASP A 438 6.62 30.62 33.12
CA ASP A 438 5.50 31.04 33.97
C ASP A 438 4.99 32.44 33.60
N VAL A 439 5.90 33.34 33.21
CA VAL A 439 5.54 34.67 32.71
C VAL A 439 4.86 34.56 31.33
N LEU A 440 5.39 33.74 30.42
CA LEU A 440 4.78 33.49 29.10
C LEU A 440 3.41 32.80 29.19
N LYS A 441 3.19 31.93 30.19
CA LYS A 441 1.87 31.36 30.51
C LYS A 441 0.89 32.43 31.02
N LYS A 442 1.34 33.32 31.91
CA LYS A 442 0.51 34.44 32.40
C LYS A 442 0.18 35.47 31.31
N LEU A 443 1.02 35.55 30.28
CA LEU A 443 0.83 36.43 29.11
C LEU A 443 0.07 35.76 27.95
N GLY A 444 -0.38 34.50 28.10
CA GLY A 444 -1.19 33.81 27.07
C GLY A 444 -0.43 33.44 25.78
N LEU A 445 0.90 33.44 25.81
CA LEU A 445 1.77 33.19 24.64
C LEU A 445 2.24 31.73 24.51
N LEU A 446 1.93 30.89 25.49
CA LEU A 446 2.13 29.44 25.46
C LEU A 446 0.75 28.79 25.59
N GLY A 447 0.35 28.04 24.56
CA GLY A 447 -0.94 27.33 24.51
C GLY A 447 -1.18 26.51 25.77
N THR A 448 -2.41 26.56 26.28
CA THR A 448 -2.86 25.80 27.43
C THR A 448 -2.83 24.30 27.11
N GLU A 449 -2.45 23.46 28.07
CA GLU A 449 -2.40 21.99 27.91
C GLU A 449 -3.78 21.34 27.63
N ASP A 450 -4.83 22.12 27.38
CA ASP A 450 -6.15 21.68 26.89
C ASP A 450 -6.27 21.67 25.35
N ASP A 451 -5.31 22.24 24.60
CA ASP A 451 -5.33 22.23 23.12
C ASP A 451 -4.84 20.90 22.50
N ARG A 452 -4.67 19.84 23.31
CA ARG A 452 -4.46 18.46 22.83
C ARG A 452 -5.77 17.71 22.63
N ALA A 453 -6.91 18.29 22.97
CA ALA A 453 -8.13 18.01 22.23
C ALA A 453 -8.02 18.79 20.91
N ARG A 454 -7.52 18.13 19.86
CA ARG A 454 -7.91 18.54 18.49
C ARG A 454 -9.43 18.72 18.53
N PRO A 455 -10.03 19.76 17.90
CA PRO A 455 -11.47 19.76 17.70
C PRO A 455 -11.81 18.41 17.06
N ALA A 456 -12.61 17.61 17.76
CA ALA A 456 -12.99 16.26 17.39
C ALA A 456 -14.04 16.27 16.26
N GLU A 457 -13.83 17.11 15.23
CA GLU A 457 -14.75 17.29 14.10
C GLU A 457 -13.99 17.60 12.79
N MET A 458 -12.89 16.87 12.55
CA MET A 458 -12.54 16.45 11.19
C MET A 458 -12.16 14.98 11.32
N ASP A 459 -13.13 14.09 11.11
CA ASP A 459 -12.90 12.65 11.12
C ASP A 459 -11.71 12.33 10.19
N GLU A 460 -10.65 11.73 10.72
CA GLU A 460 -9.53 11.25 9.90
C GLU A 460 -10.11 10.30 8.84
N GLU A 461 -10.11 10.70 7.56
CA GLU A 461 -10.68 9.90 6.49
C GLU A 461 -10.13 8.48 6.53
N LEU A 462 -11.02 7.50 6.34
CA LEU A 462 -10.67 6.09 6.39
C LEU A 462 -9.65 5.73 5.30
N LYS A 463 -8.58 5.03 5.69
CA LYS A 463 -7.46 4.64 4.81
C LYS A 463 -7.28 3.13 4.74
N ILE A 464 -6.63 2.68 3.67
CA ILE A 464 -6.16 1.30 3.52
C ILE A 464 -4.65 1.26 3.69
N PHE A 465 -4.17 0.53 4.70
CA PHE A 465 -2.75 0.20 4.87
C PHE A 465 -2.43 -1.11 4.16
N PHE A 466 -1.61 -1.06 3.12
CA PHE A 466 -1.18 -2.24 2.39
C PHE A 466 0.24 -2.64 2.78
N CYS A 467 0.39 -3.87 3.27
CA CYS A 467 1.64 -4.38 3.81
C CYS A 467 2.15 -5.58 3.02
N SER A 468 3.44 -5.59 2.67
CA SER A 468 4.09 -6.74 2.02
C SER A 468 5.46 -7.03 2.64
N ARG A 469 5.97 -8.25 2.38
CA ARG A 469 7.25 -8.72 2.91
C ARG A 469 8.45 -7.97 2.33
N THR A 470 8.49 -7.76 1.01
CA THR A 470 9.65 -7.16 0.32
C THR A 470 9.30 -5.88 -0.43
N HIS A 471 10.32 -5.05 -0.66
CA HIS A 471 10.21 -3.85 -1.48
C HIS A 471 9.76 -4.16 -2.91
N SER A 472 10.30 -5.22 -3.52
CA SER A 472 9.95 -5.62 -4.89
C SER A 472 8.46 -5.97 -5.04
N GLN A 473 7.83 -6.54 -4.00
CA GLN A 473 6.39 -6.82 -3.99
C GLN A 473 5.56 -5.54 -3.89
N LEU A 474 6.02 -4.55 -3.11
CA LEU A 474 5.38 -3.24 -3.05
C LEU A 474 5.48 -2.51 -4.39
N SER A 475 6.64 -2.53 -5.04
CA SER A 475 6.81 -1.99 -6.40
C SER A 475 5.87 -2.67 -7.41
N GLN A 476 5.70 -3.99 -7.32
CA GLN A 476 4.73 -4.72 -8.16
C GLN A 476 3.29 -4.25 -7.89
N PHE A 477 2.91 -4.11 -6.61
CA PHE A 477 1.59 -3.62 -6.21
C PHE A 477 1.31 -2.22 -6.74
N VAL A 478 2.28 -1.30 -6.64
CA VAL A 478 2.18 0.08 -7.17
C VAL A 478 1.95 0.05 -8.69
N GLY A 479 2.67 -0.81 -9.42
CA GLY A 479 2.47 -0.99 -10.86
C GLY A 479 1.12 -1.60 -11.24
N GLU A 480 0.53 -2.45 -10.39
CA GLU A 480 -0.83 -2.97 -10.57
C GLU A 480 -1.89 -1.90 -10.26
N LEU A 481 -1.66 -1.09 -9.21
CA LEU A 481 -2.56 -0.01 -8.81
C LEU A 481 -2.71 1.06 -9.91
N GLN A 482 -1.63 1.39 -10.62
CA GLN A 482 -1.66 2.31 -11.77
C GLN A 482 -2.60 1.88 -12.90
N ARG A 483 -3.01 0.60 -12.95
CA ARG A 483 -3.89 0.07 -14.00
C ARG A 483 -5.37 0.16 -13.64
N VAL A 484 -5.69 0.34 -12.37
CA VAL A 484 -7.07 0.35 -11.86
C VAL A 484 -7.67 1.74 -12.08
N ARG A 485 -8.90 1.80 -12.61
CA ARG A 485 -9.65 3.04 -12.81
C ARG A 485 -11.00 2.92 -12.12
N LEU A 486 -11.21 3.75 -11.10
CA LEU A 486 -12.42 3.72 -10.28
C LEU A 486 -13.28 4.96 -10.53
N PRO A 487 -14.59 4.86 -10.28
CA PRO A 487 -15.45 6.04 -10.29
C PRO A 487 -15.14 6.95 -9.09
N PRO A 488 -15.54 8.23 -9.13
CA PRO A 488 -15.24 9.20 -8.07
C PRO A 488 -15.87 8.79 -6.73
N GLY A 489 -15.19 9.10 -5.63
CA GLY A 489 -15.67 8.80 -4.28
C GLY A 489 -16.92 9.58 -3.83
N LEU A 490 -17.39 10.56 -4.60
CA LEU A 490 -18.60 11.37 -4.34
C LEU A 490 -19.43 11.56 -5.63
N PRO A 491 -20.76 11.76 -5.54
CA PRO A 491 -21.61 12.09 -6.69
C PRO A 491 -21.35 13.52 -7.19
N ALA A 492 -21.38 13.74 -8.51
CA ALA A 492 -21.33 15.08 -9.10
C ALA A 492 -22.59 15.91 -8.74
N ASP A 493 -22.48 17.24 -8.80
CA ASP A 493 -23.57 18.17 -8.47
C ASP A 493 -24.75 18.13 -9.45
N ASP A 494 -24.58 17.61 -10.66
CA ASP A 494 -25.58 17.69 -11.71
C ASP A 494 -25.93 16.30 -12.30
N PRO A 495 -27.05 15.67 -11.89
CA PRO A 495 -27.50 14.39 -12.44
C PRO A 495 -27.93 14.48 -13.93
N GLY A 496 -28.02 15.69 -14.50
CA GLY A 496 -28.40 15.95 -15.89
C GLY A 496 -27.23 16.22 -16.86
N ALA A 497 -26.01 16.46 -16.37
CA ALA A 497 -24.84 16.75 -17.21
C ALA A 497 -24.15 15.45 -17.66
N HIS A 498 -24.86 14.61 -18.42
CA HIS A 498 -24.24 13.48 -19.13
C HIS A 498 -23.43 13.97 -20.33
N ASP A 499 -22.32 14.64 -20.07
CA ASP A 499 -21.23 14.66 -21.04
C ASP A 499 -20.55 13.29 -20.96
N GLY A 500 -20.51 12.53 -22.06
CA GLY A 500 -20.16 11.10 -22.11
C GLY A 500 -18.71 10.73 -21.78
N ARG A 501 -18.04 11.47 -20.88
CA ARG A 501 -16.74 11.17 -20.30
C ARG A 501 -16.95 10.81 -18.83
N THR A 502 -16.95 9.52 -18.50
CA THR A 502 -16.85 9.08 -17.10
C THR A 502 -15.62 9.71 -16.47
N ALA A 503 -15.81 10.71 -15.60
CA ALA A 503 -14.73 11.29 -14.83
C ALA A 503 -14.16 10.20 -13.91
N HIS A 504 -12.93 9.78 -14.15
CA HIS A 504 -12.22 8.81 -13.31
C HIS A 504 -11.35 9.56 -12.31
N GLU A 505 -11.47 9.24 -11.03
CA GLU A 505 -10.60 9.78 -9.99
C GLU A 505 -9.37 8.87 -9.85
N GLU A 506 -8.18 9.46 -9.93
CA GLU A 506 -6.94 8.73 -9.67
C GLU A 506 -6.80 8.44 -8.18
N VAL A 507 -6.29 7.25 -7.86
CA VAL A 507 -6.10 6.81 -6.47
C VAL A 507 -4.95 7.58 -5.84
N LYS A 508 -5.21 8.19 -4.68
CA LYS A 508 -4.20 8.92 -3.90
C LYS A 508 -3.41 7.92 -3.06
N GLN A 509 -2.17 7.66 -3.44
CA GLN A 509 -1.32 6.65 -2.80
C GLN A 509 0.03 7.23 -2.39
N ILE A 510 0.54 6.78 -1.23
CA ILE A 510 1.90 7.11 -0.77
C ILE A 510 2.66 5.85 -0.35
N SER A 511 3.91 5.77 -0.79
CA SER A 511 4.82 4.67 -0.45
C SER A 511 5.78 5.05 0.68
N LEU A 512 5.70 4.35 1.81
CA LEU A 512 6.57 4.58 2.96
C LEU A 512 7.75 3.62 2.95
N GLY A 513 8.96 4.19 2.99
CA GLY A 513 10.21 3.46 2.90
C GLY A 513 11.18 3.75 4.04
N SER A 514 12.25 2.96 4.10
CA SER A 514 13.36 3.23 5.01
C SER A 514 14.18 4.44 4.54
N ARG A 515 14.99 5.03 5.43
CA ARG A 515 15.93 6.09 5.07
C ARG A 515 16.94 5.65 4.00
N LYS A 516 17.24 4.34 3.89
CA LYS A 516 18.15 3.83 2.86
C LYS A 516 17.61 4.06 1.45
N ASN A 517 16.29 4.01 1.28
CA ASN A 517 15.65 4.16 -0.03
C ASN A 517 15.30 5.62 -0.35
N LEU A 518 14.91 6.40 0.67
CA LEU A 518 14.40 7.77 0.47
C LEU A 518 15.44 8.88 0.75
N CYS A 519 16.66 8.57 1.19
CA CYS A 519 17.66 9.60 1.47
C CYS A 519 18.33 10.11 0.19
N ILE A 520 18.28 11.42 -0.04
CA ILE A 520 18.91 12.10 -1.18
C ILE A 520 20.23 12.79 -0.84
N ASN A 521 20.64 12.79 0.44
CA ASN A 521 21.86 13.48 0.87
C ASN A 521 23.11 12.67 0.46
N PRO A 522 24.01 13.21 -0.39
CA PRO A 522 25.17 12.48 -0.90
C PRO A 522 26.17 12.09 0.18
N LYS A 523 26.18 12.77 1.34
CA LYS A 523 27.04 12.44 2.49
C LYS A 523 26.52 11.24 3.28
N VAL A 524 25.23 10.92 3.14
CA VAL A 524 24.56 9.86 3.91
C VAL A 524 24.33 8.62 3.04
N ILE A 525 23.91 8.78 1.78
CA ILE A 525 23.60 7.67 0.87
C ILE A 525 24.83 6.81 0.51
N LYS A 526 26.05 7.37 0.63
CA LYS A 526 27.31 6.63 0.41
C LYS A 526 27.58 5.54 1.45
N LEU A 527 26.87 5.56 2.57
CA LEU A 527 27.02 4.54 3.61
C LEU A 527 26.29 3.27 3.19
N GLU A 528 26.98 2.13 3.20
CA GLU A 528 26.40 0.85 2.74
C GLU A 528 25.36 0.28 3.74
N SER A 529 25.54 0.60 5.03
CA SER A 529 24.76 0.13 6.17
C SER A 529 23.49 0.95 6.42
N GLN A 530 22.34 0.27 6.61
CA GLN A 530 21.08 0.93 7.00
C GLN A 530 21.18 1.57 8.40
N THR A 531 21.89 0.92 9.32
CA THR A 531 22.14 1.45 10.67
C THR A 531 22.94 2.74 10.54
N ALA A 532 24.08 2.72 9.84
CA ALA A 532 24.92 3.91 9.68
C ALA A 532 24.17 5.08 9.00
N ILE A 533 23.31 4.80 8.02
CA ILE A 533 22.45 5.81 7.36
C ILE A 533 21.52 6.48 8.37
N ASN A 534 20.76 5.69 9.12
CA ASN A 534 19.80 6.21 10.11
C ASN A 534 20.49 7.12 11.12
N GLU A 535 21.66 6.68 11.54
CA GLU A 535 22.44 7.29 12.58
C GLU A 535 23.10 8.59 12.13
N ARG A 536 23.71 8.58 10.95
CA ARG A 536 24.26 9.79 10.33
C ARG A 536 23.16 10.81 10.07
N CYS A 537 21.98 10.38 9.61
CA CYS A 537 20.82 11.25 9.43
C CYS A 537 20.41 11.91 10.76
N MET A 538 20.37 11.15 11.85
CA MET A 538 20.02 11.65 13.18
C MET A 538 21.12 12.49 13.84
N GLU A 539 22.39 12.37 13.44
CA GLU A 539 23.48 13.28 13.84
C GLU A 539 23.34 14.65 13.18
N LEU A 540 22.99 14.66 11.88
CA LEU A 540 22.80 15.89 11.11
C LEU A 540 21.59 16.72 11.60
N GLN A 541 20.71 16.13 12.40
CA GLN A 541 19.54 16.78 13.00
C GLN A 541 19.78 17.35 14.41
N GLN A 542 20.92 17.07 15.03
CA GLN A 542 21.17 17.52 16.41
C GLN A 542 21.28 19.05 16.51
N SER A 543 20.80 19.61 17.62
CA SER A 543 20.87 21.05 17.90
C SER A 543 22.30 21.57 18.02
N LYS A 544 23.23 20.73 18.46
CA LYS A 544 24.66 21.02 18.59
C LYS A 544 25.42 21.02 17.26
N THR A 545 24.84 20.49 16.20
CA THR A 545 25.48 20.44 14.88
C THR A 545 25.49 21.85 14.28
N PRO A 546 26.66 22.39 13.89
CA PRO A 546 26.76 23.69 13.23
C PRO A 546 25.83 23.77 12.02
N LEU A 547 25.24 24.95 11.75
CA LEU A 547 24.28 25.15 10.65
C LEU A 547 24.83 24.67 9.30
N ASP A 548 26.12 24.90 9.02
CA ASP A 548 26.81 24.46 7.79
C ASP A 548 26.96 22.94 7.66
N LYS A 549 26.84 22.21 8.77
CA LYS A 549 26.94 20.75 8.84
C LYS A 549 25.57 20.08 8.97
N LYS A 550 24.46 20.83 9.06
CA LYS A 550 23.10 20.25 9.07
C LYS A 550 22.71 19.73 7.68
N CYS A 551 21.67 18.89 7.65
CA CYS A 551 21.13 18.41 6.38
C CYS A 551 20.35 19.53 5.69
N SER A 552 20.83 19.98 4.52
CA SER A 552 20.18 21.02 3.71
C SER A 552 18.77 20.65 3.26
N PHE A 553 18.51 19.36 3.06
CA PHE A 553 17.23 18.85 2.55
C PHE A 553 16.16 18.69 3.64
N LEU A 554 16.49 18.85 4.93
CA LEU A 554 15.51 18.63 6.00
C LEU A 554 14.41 19.70 5.94
N PRO A 555 13.12 19.32 6.07
CA PRO A 555 12.03 20.30 6.17
C PRO A 555 12.22 21.24 7.36
N ASN A 556 12.13 22.54 7.09
CA ASN A 556 12.16 23.63 8.09
C ASN A 556 10.89 24.48 7.93
N LYS A 557 10.61 25.37 8.90
CA LYS A 557 9.44 26.27 8.84
C LYS A 557 9.41 27.14 7.58
N ASP A 558 10.58 27.57 7.11
CA ASP A 558 10.71 28.40 5.90
C ASP A 558 10.48 27.62 4.59
N ASN A 559 10.58 26.29 4.64
CA ASN A 559 10.43 25.40 3.48
C ASN A 559 9.10 24.64 3.50
N GLN A 560 8.11 25.13 4.23
CA GLN A 560 6.81 24.47 4.37
C GLN A 560 6.09 24.37 3.02
N ASP A 561 6.22 25.39 2.16
CA ASP A 561 5.64 25.38 0.81
C ASP A 561 6.22 24.25 -0.05
N LEU A 562 7.54 24.00 0.02
CA LEU A 562 8.18 22.89 -0.70
C LEU A 562 7.71 21.52 -0.22
N VAL A 563 7.31 21.40 1.05
CA VAL A 563 6.73 20.17 1.61
C VAL A 563 5.32 19.97 1.07
N LEU A 564 4.54 21.04 0.96
CA LEU A 564 3.20 21.01 0.36
C LEU A 564 3.28 20.71 -1.15
N ASP A 565 4.23 21.31 -1.86
CA ASP A 565 4.52 20.97 -3.25
C ASP A 565 4.91 19.49 -3.39
N PHE A 566 5.77 18.99 -2.51
CA PHE A 566 6.12 17.56 -2.50
C PHE A 566 4.90 16.68 -2.27
N ARG A 567 4.03 17.04 -1.33
CA ARG A 567 2.78 16.32 -1.06
C ARG A 567 1.90 16.27 -2.30
N ASP A 568 1.70 17.41 -2.96
CA ASP A 568 0.84 17.52 -4.12
C ASP A 568 1.43 16.74 -5.31
N HIS A 569 2.74 16.82 -5.53
CA HIS A 569 3.44 15.97 -6.50
C HIS A 569 3.35 14.49 -6.17
N ALA A 570 3.52 14.10 -4.91
CA ALA A 570 3.50 12.70 -4.49
C ALA A 570 2.11 12.07 -4.68
N LEU A 571 1.03 12.83 -4.45
CA LEU A 571 -0.35 12.38 -4.57
C LEU A 571 -0.93 12.57 -5.98
N ALA A 572 -0.29 13.40 -6.81
CA ALA A 572 -0.71 13.64 -8.19
C ALA A 572 -0.65 12.38 -9.04
N SER A 573 0.23 11.43 -8.77
CA SER A 573 0.21 10.14 -9.44
C SER A 573 0.68 9.05 -8.50
N VAL A 574 0.37 7.80 -8.82
CA VAL A 574 0.84 6.64 -8.06
C VAL A 574 2.35 6.47 -8.29
N HIS A 575 3.15 6.60 -7.24
CA HIS A 575 4.61 6.61 -7.29
C HIS A 575 5.22 5.43 -6.53
N ASP A 576 6.28 4.83 -7.10
CA ASP A 576 7.12 3.90 -6.33
C ASP A 576 8.04 4.66 -5.36
N ILE A 577 8.67 3.95 -4.44
CA ILE A 577 9.56 4.51 -3.42
C ILE A 577 10.75 5.24 -4.07
N GLU A 578 11.31 4.70 -5.15
CA GLU A 578 12.38 5.33 -5.93
C GLU A 578 11.93 6.61 -6.64
N ASP A 579 10.69 6.62 -7.14
CA ASP A 579 10.13 7.80 -7.81
C ASP A 579 9.95 8.96 -6.82
N LEU A 580 9.49 8.66 -5.60
CA LEU A 580 9.40 9.63 -4.51
C LEU A 580 10.77 10.22 -4.14
N ALA A 581 11.83 9.39 -4.15
CA ALA A 581 13.19 9.89 -3.97
C ALA A 581 13.60 10.84 -5.11
N GLY A 582 13.18 10.54 -6.35
CA GLY A 582 13.33 11.42 -7.50
C GLY A 582 12.58 12.75 -7.36
N VAL A 583 11.33 12.73 -6.89
CA VAL A 583 10.53 13.94 -6.63
C VAL A 583 11.23 14.85 -5.61
N GLY A 584 11.67 14.31 -4.47
CA GLY A 584 12.35 15.14 -3.47
C GLY A 584 13.73 15.63 -3.92
N LYS A 585 14.43 14.88 -4.80
CA LYS A 585 15.67 15.37 -5.44
C LYS A 585 15.40 16.56 -6.37
N ARG A 586 14.28 16.55 -7.10
CA ARG A 586 13.87 17.67 -7.99
C ARG A 586 13.49 18.92 -7.20
N LEU A 587 12.71 18.75 -6.12
CA LEU A 587 12.24 19.86 -5.28
C LEU A 587 13.28 20.32 -4.25
N GLY A 588 14.36 19.56 -4.04
CA GLY A 588 15.38 19.88 -3.04
C GLY A 588 14.93 19.67 -1.60
N VAL A 589 13.95 18.79 -1.36
CA VAL A 589 13.40 18.49 -0.02
C VAL A 589 13.54 17.01 0.31
N CYS A 590 13.72 16.67 1.59
CA CYS A 590 13.94 15.30 2.05
C CYS A 590 12.65 14.46 1.90
N PRO A 591 12.62 13.47 0.98
CA PRO A 591 11.43 12.65 0.74
C PRO A 591 10.97 11.88 1.99
N TYR A 592 11.92 11.42 2.82
CA TYR A 592 11.63 10.63 4.03
C TYR A 592 10.79 11.40 5.07
N TYR A 593 11.02 12.71 5.22
CA TYR A 593 10.23 13.53 6.14
C TYR A 593 9.03 14.18 5.44
N ALA A 594 9.19 14.59 4.18
CA ALA A 594 8.12 15.23 3.41
C ALA A 594 6.93 14.29 3.15
N SER A 595 7.18 12.98 2.93
CA SER A 595 6.13 11.96 2.73
C SER A 595 5.12 11.85 3.88
N ARG A 596 5.46 12.29 5.10
CA ARG A 596 4.55 12.28 6.25
C ARG A 596 3.35 13.20 6.04
N SER A 597 3.56 14.35 5.40
CA SER A 597 2.47 15.30 5.07
C SER A 597 1.49 14.75 4.02
N ALA A 598 1.89 13.70 3.29
CA ALA A 598 1.06 13.01 2.31
C ALA A 598 0.31 11.80 2.89
N VAL A 599 0.56 11.40 4.14
CA VAL A 599 -0.12 10.26 4.77
C VAL A 599 -1.59 10.59 5.06
N ASP A 600 -1.88 11.79 5.58
CA ASP A 600 -3.24 12.21 5.94
C ASP A 600 -4.21 12.28 4.75
N PRO A 601 -3.86 12.89 3.59
CA PRO A 601 -4.72 12.92 2.41
C PRO A 601 -4.68 11.65 1.54
N ALA A 602 -3.85 10.66 1.87
CA ALA A 602 -3.75 9.42 1.10
C ALA A 602 -4.90 8.46 1.40
N GLU A 603 -5.36 7.75 0.36
CA GLU A 603 -6.36 6.69 0.45
C GLU A 603 -5.71 5.33 0.70
N ILE A 604 -4.54 5.11 0.09
CA ILE A 604 -3.71 3.93 0.30
C ILE A 604 -2.33 4.33 0.79
N VAL A 605 -1.88 3.69 1.85
CA VAL A 605 -0.51 3.80 2.36
C VAL A 605 0.17 2.44 2.23
N THR A 606 1.24 2.35 1.44
CA THR A 606 2.01 1.11 1.27
C THR A 606 3.22 1.11 2.20
N LEU A 607 3.44 0.01 2.94
CA LEU A 607 4.54 -0.09 3.90
C LEU A 607 5.04 -1.55 4.10
N PRO A 608 6.33 -1.77 4.41
CA PRO A 608 6.86 -3.10 4.67
C PRO A 608 6.51 -3.61 6.08
N TYR A 609 6.52 -4.94 6.27
CA TYR A 609 6.20 -5.60 7.55
C TYR A 609 6.83 -4.96 8.80
N PRO A 610 8.13 -4.61 8.84
CA PRO A 610 8.73 -4.07 10.06
C PRO A 610 8.12 -2.72 10.49
N LEU A 611 7.73 -1.87 9.53
CA LEU A 611 7.09 -0.58 9.83
C LEU A 611 5.66 -0.76 10.35
N MET A 612 4.98 -1.83 9.93
CA MET A 612 3.65 -2.19 10.44
C MET A 612 3.74 -2.80 11.83
N LEU A 613 4.60 -3.80 12.03
CA LEU A 613 4.64 -4.60 13.26
C LEU A 613 5.21 -3.83 14.45
N GLN A 614 6.24 -3.00 14.23
CA GLN A 614 6.88 -2.25 15.31
C GLN A 614 6.09 -0.99 15.66
N LYS A 615 5.49 -0.96 16.85
CA LYS A 615 4.75 0.20 17.36
C LYS A 615 5.56 1.50 17.34
N SER A 616 6.84 1.45 17.74
CA SER A 616 7.74 2.60 17.71
C SER A 616 7.98 3.15 16.30
N ALA A 617 7.93 2.29 15.28
CA ALA A 617 8.05 2.71 13.88
C ALA A 617 6.76 3.40 13.39
N ARG A 618 5.58 2.86 13.76
CA ARG A 618 4.28 3.49 13.47
C ARG A 618 4.18 4.88 14.10
N GLU A 619 4.51 5.00 15.38
CA GLU A 619 4.53 6.26 16.12
C GLU A 619 5.50 7.28 15.50
N ALA A 620 6.69 6.84 15.08
CA ALA A 620 7.68 7.71 14.44
C ALA A 620 7.27 8.22 13.04
N LEU A 621 6.33 7.55 12.38
CA LEU A 621 5.75 7.92 11.10
C LEU A 621 4.42 8.67 11.23
N GLY A 622 3.87 8.77 12.45
CA GLY A 622 2.55 9.36 12.69
C GLY A 622 1.39 8.48 12.22
N ILE A 623 1.60 7.17 12.09
CA ILE A 623 0.58 6.24 11.61
C ILE A 623 -0.27 5.76 12.78
N SER A 624 -1.55 6.11 12.77
CA SER A 624 -2.59 5.48 13.57
C SER A 624 -3.26 4.37 12.75
N LEU A 625 -3.54 3.21 13.35
CA LEU A 625 -4.34 2.15 12.70
C LEU A 625 -5.82 2.22 13.09
N ARG A 626 -6.20 3.14 13.98
CA ARG A 626 -7.53 3.20 14.59
C ARG A 626 -8.61 3.44 13.54
N GLY A 627 -9.53 2.48 13.40
CA GLY A 627 -10.67 2.59 12.47
C GLY A 627 -10.31 2.48 10.98
N HIS A 628 -9.08 2.10 10.65
CA HIS A 628 -8.59 1.92 9.27
C HIS A 628 -8.51 0.44 8.88
N VAL A 629 -8.35 0.16 7.58
CA VAL A 629 -8.29 -1.21 7.05
C VAL A 629 -6.83 -1.60 6.85
N VAL A 630 -6.43 -2.78 7.32
CA VAL A 630 -5.06 -3.31 7.18
C VAL A 630 -5.08 -4.54 6.29
N ILE A 631 -4.35 -4.50 5.19
CA ILE A 631 -4.18 -5.63 4.26
C ILE A 631 -2.73 -6.10 4.32
N VAL A 632 -2.53 -7.38 4.62
CA VAL A 632 -1.23 -8.04 4.67
C VAL A 632 -1.16 -9.05 3.53
N ASP A 633 -0.37 -8.74 2.50
CA ASP A 633 -0.09 -9.63 1.38
C ASP A 633 1.13 -10.51 1.66
N GLU A 634 1.12 -11.75 1.16
CA GLU A 634 2.05 -12.81 1.51
C GLU A 634 2.12 -13.12 3.01
N ALA A 635 0.94 -13.12 3.64
CA ALA A 635 0.75 -13.37 5.07
C ALA A 635 1.23 -14.76 5.53
N HIS A 636 1.61 -15.66 4.62
CA HIS A 636 2.17 -16.96 4.97
C HIS A 636 3.47 -16.89 5.80
N ASN A 637 4.18 -15.76 5.73
CA ASN A 637 5.37 -15.48 6.53
C ASN A 637 5.10 -14.58 7.74
N LEU A 638 3.85 -14.17 7.98
CA LEU A 638 3.53 -13.17 9.00
C LEU A 638 3.92 -13.65 10.40
N MET A 639 3.62 -14.90 10.74
CA MET A 639 3.97 -15.47 12.05
C MET A 639 5.49 -15.51 12.26
N ASP A 640 6.23 -16.00 11.26
CA ASP A 640 7.70 -16.01 11.30
C ASP A 640 8.28 -14.59 11.36
N ALA A 641 7.64 -13.62 10.70
CA ALA A 641 8.04 -12.21 10.76
C ALA A 641 7.83 -11.62 12.15
N VAL A 642 6.70 -11.89 12.81
CA VAL A 642 6.44 -11.48 14.20
C VAL A 642 7.43 -12.14 15.15
N GLU A 643 7.61 -13.46 15.05
CA GLU A 643 8.58 -14.21 15.86
C GLU A 643 10.00 -13.63 15.70
N SER A 644 10.45 -13.39 14.47
CA SER A 644 11.79 -12.83 14.22
C SER A 644 11.97 -11.39 14.69
N THR A 645 10.91 -10.58 14.67
CA THR A 645 10.96 -9.16 15.05
C THR A 645 11.16 -8.99 16.56
N TYR A 646 10.56 -9.88 17.35
CA TYR A 646 10.61 -9.84 18.83
C TYR A 646 11.59 -10.87 19.41
N SER A 647 12.27 -11.65 18.57
CA SER A 647 13.39 -12.51 18.96
C SER A 647 14.73 -11.77 18.95
N ALA A 648 15.62 -12.14 19.88
CA ALA A 648 16.96 -11.58 19.96
C ALA A 648 18.00 -12.68 20.21
N GLN A 649 19.21 -12.49 19.69
CA GLN A 649 20.34 -13.40 19.92
C GLN A 649 21.60 -12.60 20.24
N ILE A 650 22.45 -13.16 21.09
CA ILE A 650 23.74 -12.56 21.45
C ILE A 650 24.79 -13.65 21.71
N THR A 651 25.99 -13.46 21.16
CA THR A 651 27.09 -14.41 21.30
C THR A 651 28.02 -14.04 22.47
N GLU A 652 28.73 -15.03 23.00
CA GLU A 652 29.74 -14.80 24.03
C GLU A 652 30.83 -13.81 23.56
N ALA A 653 31.27 -13.93 22.31
CA ALA A 653 32.26 -13.03 21.71
C ALA A 653 31.78 -11.56 21.71
N GLN A 654 30.50 -11.34 21.36
CA GLN A 654 29.87 -10.03 21.41
C GLN A 654 29.82 -9.49 22.85
N LEU A 655 29.42 -10.29 23.83
CA LEU A 655 29.38 -9.85 25.22
C LEU A 655 30.78 -9.51 25.77
N ARG A 656 31.80 -10.32 25.46
CA ARG A 656 33.19 -10.06 25.86
C ARG A 656 33.71 -8.76 25.25
N PHE A 657 33.49 -8.56 23.95
CA PHE A 657 33.90 -7.33 23.26
C PHE A 657 33.17 -6.10 23.80
N GLY A 658 31.85 -6.18 23.99
CA GLY A 658 31.05 -5.09 24.55
C GLY A 658 31.49 -4.71 25.98
N ARG A 659 31.81 -5.70 26.81
CA ARG A 659 32.37 -5.49 28.15
C ARG A 659 33.71 -4.76 28.11
N GLU A 660 34.64 -5.23 27.30
CA GLU A 660 35.97 -4.65 27.17
C GLU A 660 35.90 -3.21 26.68
N ALA A 661 35.12 -2.97 25.61
CA ALA A 661 34.94 -1.64 25.05
C ALA A 661 34.32 -0.66 26.06
N LEU A 662 33.32 -1.09 26.84
CA LEU A 662 32.72 -0.27 27.90
C LEU A 662 33.71 0.03 29.02
N MET A 663 34.56 -0.92 29.42
CA MET A 663 35.56 -0.69 30.46
C MET A 663 36.63 0.29 30.00
N ILE A 664 37.13 0.15 28.76
CA ILE A 664 38.08 1.09 28.15
C ILE A 664 37.49 2.50 28.10
N TYR A 665 36.23 2.61 27.67
CA TYR A 665 35.52 3.89 27.64
C TYR A 665 35.36 4.49 29.04
N LEU A 666 34.95 3.69 30.03
CA LEU A 666 34.77 4.15 31.40
C LEU A 666 36.09 4.56 32.05
N GLN A 667 37.21 3.88 31.78
CA GLN A 667 38.53 4.27 32.26
C GLN A 667 38.96 5.64 31.71
N LYS A 668 38.76 5.89 30.40
CA LYS A 668 39.15 7.15 29.76
C LYS A 668 38.28 8.32 30.17
N PHE A 669 36.95 8.13 30.19
CA PHE A 669 35.98 9.20 30.40
C PHE A 669 35.49 9.30 31.86
N ARG A 670 36.06 8.53 32.79
CA ARG A 670 35.64 8.47 34.20
C ARG A 670 35.45 9.83 34.84
N ASN A 671 36.41 10.73 34.62
CA ASN A 671 36.44 12.06 35.24
C ASN A 671 35.66 13.12 34.43
N LYS A 672 35.27 12.80 33.18
CA LYS A 672 34.48 13.68 32.29
C LYS A 672 32.99 13.36 32.30
N LEU A 673 32.59 12.14 32.66
CA LEU A 673 31.19 11.74 32.75
C LEU A 673 30.56 12.24 34.06
N LYS A 674 29.36 12.84 33.98
CA LYS A 674 28.55 13.18 35.16
C LYS A 674 28.08 11.92 35.90
N GLY A 675 27.72 12.09 37.18
CA GLY A 675 27.35 11.00 38.09
C GLY A 675 26.28 10.04 37.54
N GLY A 676 25.21 10.56 36.94
CA GLY A 676 24.11 9.76 36.37
C GLY A 676 24.57 8.83 35.23
N ASN A 677 25.26 9.37 34.22
CA ASN A 677 25.81 8.58 33.12
C ASN A 677 26.77 7.49 33.62
N ARG A 678 27.62 7.81 34.60
CA ARG A 678 28.53 6.83 35.22
C ARG A 678 27.79 5.66 35.86
N VAL A 679 26.67 5.93 36.54
CA VAL A 679 25.83 4.88 37.13
C VAL A 679 25.26 3.97 36.05
N TYR A 680 24.67 4.52 34.98
CA TYR A 680 24.11 3.70 33.90
C TYR A 680 25.17 2.89 33.14
N VAL A 681 26.33 3.47 32.82
CA VAL A 681 27.43 2.71 32.19
C VAL A 681 27.91 1.57 33.10
N THR A 682 28.01 1.83 34.41
CA THR A 682 28.41 0.81 35.39
C THR A 682 27.34 -0.29 35.52
N GLN A 683 26.06 0.08 35.52
CA GLN A 683 24.94 -0.87 35.49
C GLN A 683 25.00 -1.75 34.24
N LEU A 684 25.28 -1.17 33.06
CA LEU A 684 25.42 -1.92 31.82
C LEU A 684 26.55 -2.96 31.87
N VAL A 685 27.71 -2.58 32.42
CA VAL A 685 28.82 -3.52 32.63
C VAL A 685 28.42 -4.64 33.59
N ARG A 686 27.70 -4.33 34.68
CA ARG A 686 27.21 -5.34 35.63
C ARG A 686 26.25 -6.34 34.98
N VAL A 687 25.35 -5.86 34.12
CA VAL A 687 24.41 -6.72 33.38
C VAL A 687 25.18 -7.65 32.43
N ILE A 688 26.13 -7.12 31.65
CA ILE A 688 26.95 -7.92 30.74
C ILE A 688 27.77 -8.97 31.53
N ASP A 689 28.32 -8.59 32.68
CA ASP A 689 29.02 -9.52 33.57
C ASP A 689 28.08 -10.65 34.07
N SER A 690 26.82 -10.36 34.40
CA SER A 690 25.85 -11.39 34.80
C SER A 690 25.56 -12.36 33.66
N LEU A 691 25.39 -11.85 32.44
CA LEU A 691 25.18 -12.70 31.25
C LEU A 691 26.40 -13.58 30.96
N LEU A 692 27.61 -13.03 31.08
CA LEU A 692 28.85 -13.82 30.95
C LEU A 692 28.99 -14.87 32.06
N LEU A 693 28.58 -14.58 33.29
CA LEU A 693 28.55 -15.56 34.38
C LEU A 693 27.56 -16.70 34.07
N ALA A 694 26.37 -16.39 33.54
CA ALA A 694 25.42 -17.40 33.13
C ALA A 694 25.97 -18.28 31.98
N ILE A 695 26.67 -17.69 31.01
CA ILE A 695 27.35 -18.46 29.95
C ILE A 695 28.39 -19.42 30.54
N THR A 696 29.21 -18.97 31.50
CA THR A 696 30.21 -19.82 32.17
C THR A 696 29.55 -20.99 32.93
N GLN A 697 28.41 -20.76 33.58
CA GLN A 697 27.65 -21.82 34.26
C GLN A 697 27.09 -22.85 33.28
N VAL A 698 26.60 -22.38 32.14
CA VAL A 698 26.07 -23.23 31.06
C VAL A 698 27.20 -24.02 30.37
N GLN A 699 28.38 -23.42 30.21
CA GLN A 699 29.59 -24.08 29.71
C GLN A 699 29.98 -25.32 30.52
N ALA A 700 29.66 -25.34 31.83
CA ALA A 700 29.93 -26.47 32.71
C ALA A 700 28.94 -27.64 32.53
N VAL A 701 27.81 -27.42 31.84
CA VAL A 701 26.81 -28.45 31.56
C VAL A 701 27.19 -29.18 30.26
N SER A 702 27.27 -30.51 30.31
CA SER A 702 27.49 -31.33 29.11
C SER A 702 26.22 -31.37 28.25
N GLY A 703 26.19 -30.59 27.17
CA GLY A 703 25.11 -30.59 26.16
C GLY A 703 25.40 -29.65 24.98
N GLU A 704 24.69 -29.84 23.86
CA GLU A 704 24.79 -28.99 22.66
C GLU A 704 23.85 -27.77 22.71
N GLY A 705 22.81 -27.83 23.55
CA GLY A 705 21.90 -26.72 23.81
C GLY A 705 20.83 -27.05 24.83
N GLY A 706 20.18 -26.02 25.37
CA GLY A 706 19.18 -26.18 26.42
C GLY A 706 18.35 -24.92 26.70
N VAL A 707 17.36 -25.06 27.59
CA VAL A 707 16.45 -23.98 28.01
C VAL A 707 17.01 -23.28 29.25
N LEU A 708 16.93 -21.95 29.28
CA LEU A 708 17.32 -21.10 30.39
C LEU A 708 16.12 -20.33 30.93
N GLY A 709 16.05 -20.21 32.26
CA GLY A 709 15.13 -19.26 32.91
C GLY A 709 15.72 -17.85 32.94
N ALA A 710 14.87 -16.83 32.83
CA ALA A 710 15.29 -15.43 32.96
C ALA A 710 15.99 -15.15 34.30
N SER A 711 15.55 -15.82 35.38
CA SER A 711 16.17 -15.74 36.70
C SER A 711 17.61 -16.27 36.72
N ALA A 712 17.92 -17.31 35.94
CA ALA A 712 19.27 -17.85 35.84
C ALA A 712 20.23 -16.89 35.12
N LEU A 713 19.73 -16.13 34.14
CA LEU A 713 20.51 -15.10 33.44
C LEU A 713 20.83 -13.89 34.34
N LEU A 714 19.98 -13.61 35.33
CA LEU A 714 20.05 -12.45 36.23
C LEU A 714 20.51 -12.81 37.65
N ALA A 715 20.95 -14.03 37.90
CA ALA A 715 21.30 -14.52 39.24
C ALA A 715 22.57 -13.88 39.84
N GLY A 716 23.31 -13.05 39.09
CA GLY A 716 24.56 -12.43 39.51
C GLY A 716 24.45 -10.94 39.84
N LYS A 717 25.25 -10.48 40.83
CA LYS A 717 25.61 -9.06 41.08
C LYS A 717 24.44 -8.08 41.34
N ALA A 718 23.33 -8.52 41.94
CA ALA A 718 22.15 -7.69 42.24
C ALA A 718 21.58 -6.99 40.98
N VAL A 719 21.66 -7.66 39.84
CA VAL A 719 21.18 -7.14 38.55
C VAL A 719 19.65 -7.17 38.47
N ASP A 720 19.00 -8.00 39.28
CA ASP A 720 17.56 -8.03 39.51
C ASP A 720 16.97 -6.68 39.96
N GLN A 721 17.75 -5.85 40.66
CA GLN A 721 17.34 -4.52 41.12
C GLN A 721 17.44 -3.44 40.03
N ILE A 722 18.06 -3.74 38.90
CA ILE A 722 18.26 -2.77 37.81
C ILE A 722 17.02 -2.75 36.93
N ASN A 723 16.48 -1.56 36.67
CA ASN A 723 15.38 -1.43 35.73
C ASN A 723 15.89 -1.56 34.27
N MET A 724 15.72 -2.75 33.69
CA MET A 724 16.17 -3.07 32.33
C MET A 724 15.55 -2.18 31.26
N SER A 725 14.27 -1.80 31.40
CA SER A 725 13.59 -0.93 30.44
C SER A 725 14.19 0.48 30.42
N LYS A 726 14.51 1.04 31.60
CA LYS A 726 15.22 2.33 31.71
C LYS A 726 16.63 2.24 31.14
N LEU A 727 17.33 1.12 31.37
CA LEU A 727 18.68 0.92 30.84
C LEU A 727 18.69 0.78 29.32
N ALA A 728 17.74 0.03 28.74
CA ALA A 728 17.57 -0.07 27.29
C ALA A 728 17.25 1.29 26.66
N LYS A 729 16.34 2.07 27.29
CA LYS A 729 16.04 3.45 26.90
C LYS A 729 17.28 4.34 26.96
N TYR A 730 18.06 4.26 28.03
CA TYR A 730 19.33 4.97 28.16
C TYR A 730 20.30 4.63 27.02
N ILE A 731 20.49 3.34 26.66
CA ILE A 731 21.39 2.96 25.56
C ILE A 731 20.97 3.64 24.25
N SER A 732 19.66 3.67 23.97
CA SER A 732 19.11 4.27 22.76
C SER A 732 19.24 5.80 22.72
N GLU A 733 18.91 6.49 23.80
CA GLU A 733 18.88 7.96 23.86
C GLU A 733 20.28 8.55 23.99
N SER A 734 21.14 7.91 24.79
CA SER A 734 22.52 8.36 25.02
C SER A 734 23.46 8.07 23.84
N ARG A 735 23.06 7.16 22.94
CA ARG A 735 23.86 6.65 21.81
C ARG A 735 25.21 6.09 22.24
N ILE A 736 25.30 5.59 23.48
CA ILE A 736 26.53 5.03 24.05
C ILE A 736 27.10 3.89 23.21
N ALA A 737 26.23 3.10 22.57
CA ALA A 737 26.63 1.96 21.74
C ALA A 737 27.71 2.33 20.71
N ARG A 738 27.51 3.44 20.00
CA ARG A 738 28.43 3.92 18.97
C ARG A 738 29.57 4.78 19.49
N LYS A 739 29.37 5.54 20.58
CA LYS A 739 30.47 6.32 21.20
C LYS A 739 31.56 5.37 21.73
N VAL A 740 31.15 4.25 22.32
CA VAL A 740 32.04 3.21 22.83
C VAL A 740 32.74 2.47 21.70
N GLU A 741 32.00 2.00 20.69
CA GLU A 741 32.62 1.28 19.57
C GLU A 741 33.43 2.16 18.65
N GLY A 742 33.00 3.40 18.39
CA GLY A 742 33.77 4.37 17.62
C GLY A 742 35.10 4.70 18.29
N TYR A 743 35.10 4.80 19.63
CA TYR A 743 36.34 4.96 20.39
C TYR A 743 37.20 3.69 20.37
N ALA A 744 36.61 2.50 20.50
CA ALA A 744 37.33 1.24 20.39
C ALA A 744 37.94 1.02 19.00
N ALA A 745 37.23 1.38 17.93
CA ALA A 745 37.71 1.35 16.55
C ALA A 745 38.82 2.39 16.32
N HIS A 746 38.70 3.59 16.88
CA HIS A 746 39.76 4.61 16.84
C HIS A 746 41.05 4.13 17.51
N LEU A 747 40.95 3.43 18.64
CA LEU A 747 42.13 2.82 19.29
C LEU A 747 42.75 1.72 18.43
N LYS A 748 41.93 0.83 17.83
CA LYS A 748 42.42 -0.19 16.90
C LYS A 748 43.10 0.41 15.67
N GLN A 749 42.58 1.53 15.14
CA GLN A 749 43.22 2.25 14.03
C GLN A 749 44.53 2.95 14.45
N ALA A 750 44.59 3.50 15.67
CA ALA A 750 45.82 4.08 16.21
C ALA A 750 46.91 3.02 16.47
N ASP A 751 46.53 1.79 16.83
CA ASP A 751 47.46 0.67 17.00
C ASP A 751 48.00 0.14 15.66
N VAL A 752 47.20 0.14 14.58
CA VAL A 752 47.61 -0.27 13.22
C VAL A 752 48.63 0.69 12.59
N VAL A 753 48.68 1.95 13.02
CA VAL A 753 49.72 2.90 12.57
C VAL A 753 51.09 2.57 13.19
N ASN A 754 51.14 1.81 14.31
CA ASN A 754 52.37 1.44 15.01
C ASN A 754 52.77 -0.04 14.87
N GLY A 755 51.94 -0.89 14.27
CA GLY A 755 52.22 -2.31 14.04
C GLY A 755 51.70 -2.77 12.68
N GLY A 756 52.57 -3.41 11.90
CA GLY A 756 52.39 -3.73 10.49
C GLY A 756 51.06 -4.39 10.09
N VAL A 757 50.73 -4.13 8.82
CA VAL A 757 49.47 -4.43 8.11
C VAL A 757 48.93 -5.84 8.34
N GLU A 758 47.81 -5.93 9.05
CA GLU A 758 46.75 -6.90 8.77
C GLU A 758 45.43 -6.14 8.62
N LYS A 759 44.86 -6.15 7.41
CA LYS A 759 43.47 -5.70 7.19
C LYS A 759 42.53 -6.67 7.89
N ALA A 760 42.14 -6.34 9.11
CA ALA A 760 41.06 -7.04 9.81
C ALA A 760 39.74 -6.87 9.03
N SER A 761 39.13 -8.02 8.77
CA SER A 761 37.85 -8.21 8.10
C SER A 761 36.67 -7.65 8.91
N GLY A 762 35.75 -6.99 8.21
CA GLY A 762 34.36 -6.75 8.60
C GLY A 762 34.09 -6.21 10.01
N VAL A 763 34.07 -4.88 10.17
CA VAL A 763 33.32 -4.28 11.29
C VAL A 763 31.85 -4.70 11.14
N SER A 764 31.27 -5.32 12.16
CA SER A 764 29.87 -5.75 12.13
C SER A 764 28.94 -4.55 11.91
N ASP A 765 27.97 -4.72 10.99
CA ASP A 765 26.96 -3.73 10.57
C ASP A 765 26.07 -3.22 11.76
N THR A 766 25.97 -4.10 12.76
CA THR A 766 25.45 -4.02 14.13
C THR A 766 26.39 -3.51 15.21
N PRO A 767 26.24 -2.34 15.88
CA PRO A 767 26.98 -2.15 17.12
C PRO A 767 26.64 -3.23 18.16
N THR A 768 27.65 -3.83 18.76
CA THR A 768 27.59 -4.89 19.78
C THR A 768 26.68 -4.50 20.94
N LEU A 769 26.75 -3.24 21.36
CA LEU A 769 25.89 -2.72 22.43
C LEU A 769 24.43 -2.53 22.00
N THR A 770 24.16 -2.39 20.70
CA THR A 770 22.79 -2.45 20.16
C THR A 770 22.24 -3.89 20.21
N HIS A 771 23.08 -4.90 19.97
CA HIS A 771 22.69 -6.30 20.20
C HIS A 771 22.38 -6.56 21.68
N VAL A 772 23.18 -6.00 22.60
CA VAL A 772 22.88 -6.03 24.04
C VAL A 772 21.55 -5.34 24.31
N GLN A 773 21.32 -4.12 23.81
CA GLN A 773 20.05 -3.39 23.99
C GLN A 773 18.84 -4.22 23.57
N ASN A 774 18.86 -4.80 22.37
CA ASN A 774 17.77 -5.63 21.86
C ASN A 774 17.55 -6.87 22.73
N PHE A 775 18.62 -7.47 23.27
CA PHE A 775 18.52 -8.58 24.21
C PHE A 775 18.00 -8.14 25.60
N LEU A 776 18.31 -6.92 26.05
CA LEU A 776 17.77 -6.40 27.32
C LEU A 776 16.27 -6.15 27.26
N THR A 777 15.75 -5.71 26.10
CA THR A 777 14.31 -5.54 25.93
C THR A 777 13.56 -6.87 26.00
N THR A 778 14.15 -7.98 25.53
CA THR A 778 13.50 -9.30 25.62
C THR A 778 13.50 -9.90 27.02
N LEU A 779 14.42 -9.49 27.90
CA LEU A 779 14.40 -9.86 29.33
C LEU A 779 13.19 -9.32 30.08
N ALA A 780 12.54 -8.26 29.57
CA ALA A 780 11.32 -7.70 30.14
C ALA A 780 10.05 -8.45 29.70
N ASN A 781 10.13 -9.33 28.71
CA ASN A 781 8.97 -10.05 28.21
C ASN A 781 8.52 -11.12 29.21
N PRO A 782 7.20 -11.30 29.41
CA PRO A 782 6.65 -12.36 30.24
C PRO A 782 7.15 -13.77 29.84
N SER A 783 7.41 -14.61 30.82
CA SER A 783 7.85 -16.01 30.62
C SER A 783 6.81 -16.90 29.92
N LYS A 784 5.55 -16.45 29.89
CA LYS A 784 4.47 -17.12 29.13
C LYS A 784 4.59 -16.89 27.62
N GLU A 785 5.22 -15.80 27.20
CA GLU A 785 5.25 -15.37 25.80
C GLU A 785 6.48 -15.91 25.06
N GLY A 786 7.60 -16.14 25.76
CA GLY A 786 8.82 -16.65 25.15
C GLY A 786 9.77 -17.32 26.14
N ARG A 787 10.81 -17.96 25.61
CA ARG A 787 11.82 -18.68 26.40
C ARG A 787 13.23 -18.35 25.94
N PHE A 788 14.19 -18.48 26.86
CA PHE A 788 15.61 -18.35 26.57
C PHE A 788 16.24 -19.70 26.28
N PHE A 789 17.13 -19.72 25.32
CA PHE A 789 17.88 -20.87 24.85
C PHE A 789 19.35 -20.54 24.83
N TRP A 790 20.18 -21.57 24.97
CA TRP A 790 21.59 -21.50 24.64
C TRP A 790 21.93 -22.58 23.63
N THR A 791 22.83 -22.25 22.73
CA THR A 791 23.36 -23.17 21.72
C THR A 791 24.87 -23.07 21.71
N ARG A 792 25.54 -24.22 21.62
CA ARG A 792 26.99 -24.30 21.45
C ARG A 792 27.31 -24.48 19.98
N ASP A 793 28.11 -23.58 19.43
CA ASP A 793 28.54 -23.71 18.04
C ASP A 793 29.60 -24.81 17.90
N GLU A 794 29.48 -25.66 16.86
CA GLU A 794 30.32 -26.84 16.64
C GLU A 794 31.75 -26.44 16.24
N SER A 795 31.92 -25.32 15.52
CA SER A 795 33.23 -24.89 15.00
C SER A 795 34.06 -24.11 16.02
N ASP A 796 33.46 -23.19 16.76
CA ASP A 796 34.18 -22.21 17.61
C ASP A 796 34.06 -22.48 19.12
N LYS A 797 33.29 -23.51 19.53
CA LYS A 797 32.91 -23.78 20.93
C LYS A 797 32.27 -22.57 21.65
N SER A 798 31.92 -21.52 20.93
CA SER A 798 31.32 -20.31 21.47
C SER A 798 29.86 -20.58 21.83
N ILE A 799 29.39 -19.98 22.93
CA ILE A 799 27.99 -20.07 23.34
C ILE A 799 27.22 -18.87 22.79
N THR A 800 26.06 -19.16 22.23
CA THR A 800 25.08 -18.14 21.83
C THR A 800 23.86 -18.24 22.72
N LEU A 801 23.45 -17.12 23.31
CA LEU A 801 22.17 -16.98 24.02
C LEU A 801 21.11 -16.47 23.03
N ARG A 802 19.93 -17.07 23.04
CA ARG A 802 18.82 -16.74 22.13
C ARG A 802 17.54 -16.62 22.92
N TYR A 803 16.74 -15.61 22.63
CA TYR A 803 15.35 -15.50 23.09
C TYR A 803 14.42 -15.79 21.92
N LEU A 804 13.56 -16.80 22.08
CA LEU A 804 12.52 -17.12 21.10
C LEU A 804 11.15 -16.72 21.65
N LEU A 805 10.45 -15.88 20.89
CA LEU A 805 9.04 -15.63 21.12
C LEU A 805 8.24 -16.88 20.71
N LEU A 806 7.44 -17.41 21.64
CA LEU A 806 6.58 -18.58 21.42
C LEU A 806 5.14 -18.17 21.08
N ASN A 807 4.66 -17.04 21.61
CA ASN A 807 3.31 -16.54 21.38
C ASN A 807 3.29 -15.25 20.53
N PRO A 808 3.00 -15.31 19.22
CA PRO A 808 2.88 -14.12 18.39
C PRO A 808 1.56 -13.34 18.57
N SER A 809 0.53 -13.92 19.19
CA SER A 809 -0.81 -13.31 19.26
C SER A 809 -0.86 -11.98 20.00
N GLU A 810 -0.16 -11.85 21.14
CA GLU A 810 -0.22 -10.62 21.97
C GLU A 810 0.37 -9.41 21.24
N HIS A 811 1.47 -9.58 20.51
CA HIS A 811 2.07 -8.48 19.73
C HIS A 811 1.23 -8.07 18.52
N PHE A 812 0.46 -9.00 17.95
CA PHE A 812 -0.44 -8.71 16.83
C PHE A 812 -1.83 -8.24 17.27
N ARG A 813 -2.22 -8.50 18.52
CA ARG A 813 -3.52 -8.13 19.09
C ARG A 813 -3.82 -6.64 19.00
N ASP A 814 -2.83 -5.80 19.31
CA ASP A 814 -2.98 -4.33 19.24
C ASP A 814 -3.40 -3.88 17.83
N ILE A 815 -2.85 -4.53 16.80
CA ILE A 815 -3.11 -4.21 15.39
C ILE A 815 -4.55 -4.57 15.01
N VAL A 816 -5.01 -5.72 15.47
CA VAL A 816 -6.39 -6.21 15.23
C VAL A 816 -7.41 -5.39 16.01
N ALA A 817 -7.08 -4.95 17.24
CA ALA A 817 -7.98 -4.18 18.08
C ALA A 817 -8.10 -2.71 17.62
N GLU A 818 -7.03 -2.14 17.05
CA GLU A 818 -7.04 -0.77 16.51
C GLU A 818 -7.72 -0.72 15.13
N ALA A 819 -7.44 -1.68 14.24
CA ALA A 819 -7.98 -1.69 12.89
C ALA A 819 -9.49 -1.97 12.84
N ARG A 820 -10.16 -1.41 11.82
CA ARG A 820 -11.55 -1.78 11.47
C ARG A 820 -11.63 -3.22 10.99
N ALA A 821 -10.72 -3.59 10.08
CA ALA A 821 -10.66 -4.92 9.47
C ALA A 821 -9.20 -5.26 9.16
N VAL A 822 -8.84 -6.53 9.34
CA VAL A 822 -7.50 -7.06 9.03
C VAL A 822 -7.63 -8.19 8.02
N ILE A 823 -7.07 -8.01 6.83
CA ILE A 823 -7.07 -9.01 5.76
C ILE A 823 -5.70 -9.63 5.63
N LEU A 824 -5.62 -10.94 5.83
CA LEU A 824 -4.44 -11.76 5.57
C LEU A 824 -4.62 -12.49 4.24
N ALA A 825 -3.82 -12.13 3.24
CA ALA A 825 -3.87 -12.76 1.93
C ALA A 825 -2.55 -13.46 1.59
N GLY A 826 -2.63 -14.66 0.99
CA GLY A 826 -1.44 -15.41 0.60
C GLY A 826 -1.71 -16.49 -0.46
N GLY A 827 -0.66 -16.89 -1.16
CA GLY A 827 -0.74 -17.96 -2.18
C GLY A 827 -0.79 -19.38 -1.62
N THR A 828 -0.33 -19.56 -0.38
CA THR A 828 -0.13 -20.86 0.27
C THR A 828 -0.49 -20.76 1.76
N MET A 829 -1.71 -20.32 2.06
CA MET A 829 -2.18 -20.14 3.43
C MET A 829 -2.65 -21.47 4.05
N SER A 830 -2.86 -22.52 3.25
CA SER A 830 -3.25 -23.84 3.74
C SER A 830 -2.11 -24.52 4.53
N PRO A 831 -2.38 -25.08 5.72
CA PRO A 831 -3.66 -25.08 6.46
C PRO A 831 -3.93 -23.76 7.21
N MET A 832 -5.16 -23.26 7.12
CA MET A 832 -5.57 -21.96 7.68
C MET A 832 -5.80 -22.00 9.19
N GLU A 833 -6.03 -23.18 9.77
CA GLU A 833 -6.34 -23.34 11.20
C GLU A 833 -5.21 -22.82 12.09
N ASP A 834 -3.96 -22.89 11.62
CA ASP A 834 -2.79 -22.41 12.35
C ASP A 834 -2.89 -20.91 12.68
N TYR A 835 -3.44 -20.09 11.79
CA TYR A 835 -3.63 -18.65 12.06
C TYR A 835 -4.68 -18.42 13.13
N THR A 836 -5.78 -19.18 13.08
CA THR A 836 -6.83 -19.09 14.10
C THR A 836 -6.34 -19.54 15.47
N ALA A 837 -5.53 -20.59 15.54
CA ALA A 837 -5.00 -21.12 16.80
C ALA A 837 -3.85 -20.28 17.37
N GLN A 838 -2.92 -19.81 16.54
CA GLN A 838 -1.69 -19.16 17.01
C GLN A 838 -1.75 -17.63 17.02
N LEU A 839 -2.43 -17.02 16.04
CA LEU A 839 -2.49 -15.57 15.89
C LEU A 839 -3.78 -14.97 16.47
N PHE A 840 -4.90 -15.69 16.34
CA PHE A 840 -6.23 -15.23 16.75
C PHE A 840 -6.97 -16.11 17.79
N PRO A 841 -6.29 -16.68 18.81
CA PRO A 841 -6.97 -17.56 19.78
C PRO A 841 -8.04 -16.85 20.62
N TYR A 842 -8.02 -15.51 20.65
CA TYR A 842 -8.96 -14.67 21.40
C TYR A 842 -10.20 -14.26 20.59
N LEU A 843 -10.24 -14.55 19.29
CA LEU A 843 -11.37 -14.21 18.42
C LEU A 843 -12.34 -15.38 18.30
N THR A 844 -13.62 -15.06 18.09
CA THR A 844 -14.65 -16.07 17.81
C THR A 844 -14.66 -16.41 16.32
N SER A 845 -15.14 -17.61 15.96
CA SER A 845 -15.28 -17.99 14.56
C SER A 845 -16.20 -17.06 13.75
N ALA A 846 -17.13 -16.35 14.39
CA ALA A 846 -18.00 -15.38 13.72
C ALA A 846 -17.27 -14.10 13.28
N SER A 847 -16.19 -13.73 13.98
CA SER A 847 -15.33 -12.58 13.65
C SER A 847 -14.24 -12.90 12.61
N ILE A 848 -14.15 -14.16 12.18
CA ILE A 848 -13.14 -14.62 11.22
C ILE A 848 -13.83 -15.09 9.94
N SER A 849 -13.47 -14.50 8.81
CA SER A 849 -13.89 -14.96 7.48
C SER A 849 -12.74 -15.72 6.83
N THR A 850 -13.01 -16.90 6.27
CA THR A 850 -12.00 -17.68 5.55
C THR A 850 -12.47 -17.99 4.13
N LEU A 851 -11.56 -17.89 3.15
CA LEU A 851 -11.82 -18.25 1.76
C LEU A 851 -10.59 -18.92 1.17
N SER A 852 -10.77 -20.09 0.55
CA SER A 852 -9.73 -20.71 -0.27
C SER A 852 -10.22 -20.81 -1.71
N CYS A 853 -9.60 -20.04 -2.60
CA CYS A 853 -9.94 -20.04 -4.01
C CYS A 853 -9.31 -21.24 -4.73
N GLY A 854 -10.05 -21.80 -5.68
CA GLY A 854 -9.49 -22.75 -6.64
C GLY A 854 -8.43 -22.11 -7.55
N HIS A 855 -7.80 -22.93 -8.39
CA HIS A 855 -6.89 -22.45 -9.43
C HIS A 855 -7.63 -22.29 -10.77
N ILE A 856 -7.21 -21.33 -11.61
CA ILE A 856 -7.76 -21.07 -12.95
C ILE A 856 -7.45 -22.21 -13.94
N ILE A 857 -6.52 -23.10 -13.58
CA ILE A 857 -5.95 -24.09 -14.51
C ILE A 857 -6.75 -25.38 -14.42
N PRO A 858 -7.17 -25.96 -15.56
CA PRO A 858 -7.80 -27.27 -15.59
C PRO A 858 -6.87 -28.35 -15.03
N ALA A 859 -7.45 -29.31 -14.31
CA ALA A 859 -6.69 -30.43 -13.73
C ALA A 859 -5.88 -31.23 -14.76
N SER A 860 -6.25 -31.17 -16.05
CA SER A 860 -5.51 -31.82 -17.14
C SER A 860 -4.14 -31.20 -17.41
N GLN A 861 -3.92 -29.91 -17.11
CA GLN A 861 -2.65 -29.20 -17.37
C GLN A 861 -1.61 -29.43 -16.27
N LEU A 862 -1.98 -30.13 -15.19
CA LEU A 862 -1.09 -30.43 -14.09
C LEU A 862 -0.95 -31.94 -13.90
N PHE A 863 0.27 -32.45 -14.03
CA PHE A 863 0.57 -33.84 -13.73
C PHE A 863 1.19 -33.95 -12.33
N VAL A 864 0.48 -34.51 -11.36
CA VAL A 864 1.00 -34.68 -9.99
C VAL A 864 1.08 -36.14 -9.61
N ARG A 865 2.27 -36.64 -9.25
CA ARG A 865 2.47 -38.02 -8.75
C ARG A 865 3.46 -38.07 -7.60
N SER A 866 3.22 -38.97 -6.66
CA SER A 866 4.15 -39.28 -5.58
C SER A 866 4.87 -40.60 -5.86
N ILE A 867 6.18 -40.64 -5.65
CA ILE A 867 7.02 -41.84 -5.76
C ILE A 867 7.39 -42.25 -4.34
N THR A 868 6.74 -43.31 -3.86
CA THR A 868 6.90 -43.81 -2.48
C THR A 868 7.90 -44.96 -2.38
N SER A 869 8.02 -45.76 -3.45
CA SER A 869 8.91 -46.93 -3.53
C SER A 869 9.49 -47.13 -4.93
N ASP A 870 10.65 -47.77 -4.99
CA ASP A 870 11.27 -48.25 -6.21
C ASP A 870 11.40 -49.80 -6.19
N ALA A 871 12.10 -50.38 -7.17
CA ALA A 871 12.31 -51.83 -7.25
C ALA A 871 13.06 -52.42 -6.04
N SER A 872 13.79 -51.61 -5.29
CA SER A 872 14.60 -51.99 -4.13
C SER A 872 13.93 -51.72 -2.79
N GLY A 873 12.72 -51.14 -2.77
CA GLY A 873 11.90 -50.93 -1.56
C GLY A 873 11.44 -49.49 -1.37
N LEU A 874 11.08 -49.13 -0.14
CA LEU A 874 10.59 -47.79 0.22
C LEU A 874 11.69 -46.73 0.06
N LEU A 875 11.34 -45.54 -0.43
CA LEU A 875 12.23 -44.38 -0.54
C LEU A 875 11.95 -43.44 0.63
N ASN A 876 12.79 -43.46 1.67
CA ASN A 876 12.58 -42.64 2.86
C ASN A 876 13.77 -41.70 3.10
N PHE A 877 13.54 -40.39 2.97
CA PHE A 877 14.58 -39.36 3.11
C PHE A 877 14.55 -38.72 4.51
N THR A 878 14.45 -39.52 5.58
CA THR A 878 14.60 -39.01 6.96
C THR A 878 16.05 -38.61 7.26
N PHE A 879 16.27 -37.79 8.29
CA PHE A 879 17.62 -37.41 8.73
C PHE A 879 18.54 -38.62 8.95
N LYS A 880 18.01 -39.73 9.49
CA LYS A 880 18.77 -40.95 9.79
C LYS A 880 19.14 -41.76 8.54
N THR A 881 18.29 -41.74 7.52
CA THR A 881 18.43 -42.61 6.33
C THR A 881 18.95 -41.88 5.10
N ARG A 882 18.84 -40.55 5.05
CA ARG A 882 19.19 -39.75 3.85
C ARG A 882 20.69 -39.78 3.50
N SER A 883 21.56 -40.01 4.47
CA SER A 883 23.02 -40.09 4.28
C SER A 883 23.50 -41.45 3.76
N ASP A 884 22.61 -42.44 3.65
CA ASP A 884 22.93 -43.75 3.11
C ASP A 884 23.27 -43.66 1.62
N ALA A 885 24.45 -44.17 1.25
CA ALA A 885 24.95 -44.17 -0.12
C ALA A 885 24.07 -45.00 -1.07
N SER A 886 23.44 -46.07 -0.57
CA SER A 886 22.50 -46.88 -1.36
C SER A 886 21.29 -46.07 -1.82
N LEU A 887 20.74 -45.26 -0.92
CA LEU A 887 19.57 -44.42 -1.19
C LEU A 887 19.90 -43.25 -2.14
N ILE A 888 21.08 -42.65 -2.01
CA ILE A 888 21.58 -41.60 -2.92
C ILE A 888 21.80 -42.15 -4.33
N ARG A 889 22.30 -43.39 -4.47
CA ARG A 889 22.43 -44.08 -5.76
C ARG A 889 21.07 -44.40 -6.38
N ARG A 890 20.12 -44.89 -5.58
CA ARG A 890 18.73 -45.16 -6.01
C ARG A 890 18.05 -43.89 -6.53
N LEU A 891 18.25 -42.76 -5.87
CA LEU A 891 17.79 -41.45 -6.35
C LEU A 891 18.41 -41.07 -7.69
N GLY A 892 19.72 -41.29 -7.87
CA GLY A 892 20.40 -41.07 -9.15
C GLY A 892 19.81 -41.89 -10.30
N ALA A 893 19.53 -43.18 -10.05
CA ALA A 893 18.88 -44.07 -11.02
C ALA A 893 17.45 -43.61 -11.36
N LEU A 894 16.70 -43.12 -10.36
CA LEU A 894 15.37 -42.54 -10.56
C LEU A 894 15.42 -41.31 -11.47
N LEU A 895 16.35 -40.39 -11.24
CA LEU A 895 16.51 -39.20 -12.07
C LEU A 895 16.94 -39.54 -13.51
N LEU A 896 17.81 -40.53 -13.68
CA LEU A 896 18.19 -41.03 -15.01
C LEU A 896 16.99 -41.59 -15.80
N ALA A 897 15.97 -42.13 -15.13
CA ALA A 897 14.74 -42.60 -15.77
C ALA A 897 13.74 -41.48 -16.08
N LEU A 898 13.67 -40.45 -15.23
CA LEU A 898 12.70 -39.34 -15.36
C LEU A 898 13.15 -38.26 -16.34
N LEU A 899 14.39 -37.79 -16.22
CA LEU A 899 14.90 -36.63 -16.97
C LEU A 899 14.77 -36.77 -18.50
N PRO A 900 15.00 -37.94 -19.13
CA PRO A 900 14.85 -38.07 -20.58
C PRO A 900 13.42 -37.85 -21.11
N LYS A 901 12.40 -37.97 -20.25
CA LYS A 901 10.98 -37.83 -20.61
C LYS A 901 10.44 -36.41 -20.46
N ILE A 902 11.21 -35.53 -19.82
CA ILE A 902 10.79 -34.16 -19.51
C ILE A 902 11.40 -33.24 -20.56
N THR A 903 10.63 -32.34 -21.15
CA THR A 903 11.16 -31.27 -22.02
C THR A 903 11.11 -29.91 -21.30
N GLY A 904 12.00 -28.99 -21.68
CA GLY A 904 12.18 -27.72 -20.99
C GLY A 904 12.91 -27.80 -19.63
N GLY A 905 12.72 -26.79 -18.79
CA GLY A 905 13.38 -26.63 -17.51
C GLY A 905 12.86 -27.58 -16.44
N THR A 906 13.77 -28.30 -15.78
CA THR A 906 13.47 -29.13 -14.60
C THR A 906 14.10 -28.52 -13.36
N VAL A 907 13.34 -28.35 -12.29
CA VAL A 907 13.86 -27.88 -10.99
C VAL A 907 13.72 -29.00 -9.95
N ILE A 908 14.83 -29.37 -9.33
CA ILE A 908 14.89 -30.44 -8.33
C ILE A 908 15.21 -29.80 -6.98
N PHE A 909 14.28 -29.93 -6.04
CA PHE A 909 14.42 -29.37 -4.71
C PHE A 909 14.84 -30.41 -3.69
N PHE A 910 15.85 -30.07 -2.87
CA PHE A 910 16.36 -30.87 -1.76
C PHE A 910 16.05 -30.21 -0.41
N THR A 911 16.14 -31.00 0.65
CA THR A 911 15.82 -30.54 2.02
C THR A 911 16.85 -29.59 2.63
N SER A 912 18.13 -29.65 2.24
CA SER A 912 19.17 -28.74 2.76
C SER A 912 20.37 -28.60 1.82
N TYR A 913 21.11 -27.47 1.95
CA TYR A 913 22.37 -27.25 1.22
C TYR A 913 23.43 -28.29 1.56
N ALA A 914 23.54 -28.69 2.84
CA ALA A 914 24.48 -29.73 3.25
C ALA A 914 24.18 -31.07 2.56
N TYR A 915 22.90 -31.41 2.42
CA TYR A 915 22.50 -32.64 1.74
C TYR A 915 22.76 -32.57 0.24
N LEU A 916 22.50 -31.42 -0.39
CA LEU A 916 22.82 -31.17 -1.80
C LEU A 916 24.32 -31.37 -2.08
N SER A 917 25.19 -30.78 -1.26
CA SER A 917 26.64 -30.92 -1.40
C SER A 917 27.11 -32.36 -1.20
N GLN A 918 26.50 -33.10 -0.27
CA GLN A 918 26.78 -34.52 -0.07
C GLN A 918 26.41 -35.35 -1.31
N ILE A 919 25.23 -35.10 -1.89
CA ILE A 919 24.77 -35.77 -3.12
C ILE A 919 25.73 -35.47 -4.27
N GLN A 920 26.13 -34.22 -4.45
CA GLN A 920 27.05 -33.82 -5.50
C GLN A 920 28.40 -34.57 -5.37
N SER A 921 28.92 -34.67 -4.16
CA SER A 921 30.16 -35.42 -3.88
C SER A 921 30.03 -36.90 -4.21
N GLN A 922 28.95 -37.55 -3.76
CA GLN A 922 28.72 -38.98 -4.03
C GLN A 922 28.41 -39.29 -5.51
N TRP A 923 27.67 -38.44 -6.21
CA TRP A 923 27.42 -38.66 -7.64
C TRP A 923 28.64 -38.43 -8.51
N SER A 924 29.58 -37.61 -8.03
CA SER A 924 30.90 -37.44 -8.66
C SER A 924 31.76 -38.70 -8.50
N SER A 925 31.69 -39.38 -7.35
CA SER A 925 32.42 -40.64 -7.12
C SER A 925 31.77 -41.86 -7.79
N ASP A 926 30.44 -41.92 -7.87
CA ASP A 926 29.68 -43.08 -8.37
C ASP A 926 29.40 -43.02 -9.88
N SER A 927 30.10 -42.17 -10.65
CA SER A 927 29.91 -41.95 -12.10
C SER A 927 28.49 -41.55 -12.56
N THR A 928 27.58 -41.32 -11.61
CA THR A 928 26.18 -40.98 -11.88
C THR A 928 26.08 -39.60 -12.53
N LEU A 929 26.93 -38.66 -12.11
CA LEU A 929 27.00 -37.32 -12.71
C LEU A 929 27.45 -37.40 -14.18
N THR A 930 28.37 -38.32 -14.51
CA THR A 930 28.79 -38.58 -15.90
C THR A 930 27.65 -39.17 -16.74
N LYS A 931 26.87 -40.11 -16.18
CA LYS A 931 25.68 -40.66 -16.85
C LYS A 931 24.60 -39.61 -17.06
N LEU A 932 24.41 -38.71 -16.09
CA LEU A 932 23.51 -37.56 -16.22
C LEU A 932 24.02 -36.60 -17.29
N ALA A 933 25.32 -36.31 -17.34
CA ALA A 933 25.94 -35.45 -18.36
C ALA A 933 25.80 -36.00 -19.78
N ALA A 934 25.81 -37.34 -19.92
CA ALA A 934 25.55 -38.02 -21.19
C ALA A 934 24.13 -37.79 -21.74
N LEU A 935 23.17 -37.34 -20.92
CA LEU A 935 21.83 -36.95 -21.37
C LEU A 935 21.82 -35.66 -22.19
N ASN A 936 22.98 -35.04 -22.41
CA ASN A 936 23.10 -33.77 -23.10
C ASN A 936 22.23 -32.70 -22.42
N ARG A 937 22.32 -32.49 -21.11
CA ARG A 937 21.62 -31.39 -20.43
C ARG A 937 22.57 -30.62 -19.50
N PRO A 938 22.55 -29.29 -19.50
CA PRO A 938 23.35 -28.51 -18.57
C PRO A 938 22.75 -28.61 -17.16
N PHE A 939 23.63 -28.75 -16.18
CA PHE A 939 23.30 -28.85 -14.75
C PHE A 939 23.78 -27.62 -14.01
N PHE A 940 22.92 -27.08 -13.14
CA PHE A 940 23.25 -25.96 -12.28
C PHE A 940 22.96 -26.34 -10.83
N PHE A 941 23.91 -26.07 -9.94
CA PHE A 941 23.78 -26.36 -8.51
C PHE A 941 23.69 -25.04 -7.73
N ASP A 942 22.66 -24.93 -6.88
CA ASP A 942 22.53 -23.82 -5.94
C ASP A 942 23.55 -23.98 -4.79
N ALA A 943 24.25 -22.90 -4.46
CA ALA A 943 25.26 -22.88 -3.40
C ALA A 943 25.11 -21.64 -2.53
N ARG A 944 25.34 -21.77 -1.23
CA ARG A 944 25.19 -20.67 -0.27
C ARG A 944 26.12 -19.48 -0.55
N SER A 945 27.31 -19.78 -1.07
CA SER A 945 28.38 -18.82 -1.39
C SER A 945 28.16 -18.07 -2.72
N THR A 946 27.43 -18.66 -3.66
CA THR A 946 27.21 -18.06 -4.98
C THR A 946 25.97 -17.16 -4.95
N PRO A 947 26.00 -15.98 -5.60
CA PRO A 947 24.79 -15.20 -5.81
C PRO A 947 23.73 -16.01 -6.57
N ALA A 948 22.49 -15.99 -6.07
CA ALA A 948 21.38 -16.75 -6.65
C ALA A 948 21.06 -16.27 -8.08
N GLU A 949 21.15 -14.96 -8.31
CA GLU A 949 20.85 -14.30 -9.59
C GLU A 949 21.76 -14.75 -10.74
N SER A 950 23.06 -14.95 -10.50
CA SER A 950 24.00 -15.38 -11.54
C SER A 950 23.77 -16.83 -11.98
N THR A 951 23.46 -17.70 -11.02
CA THR A 951 23.13 -19.11 -11.28
C THR A 951 21.82 -19.22 -12.06
N PHE A 952 20.81 -18.44 -11.65
CA PHE A 952 19.52 -18.40 -12.34
C PHE A 952 19.61 -17.80 -13.75
N ALA A 953 20.39 -16.73 -13.94
CA ALA A 953 20.62 -16.15 -15.26
C ALA A 953 21.27 -17.15 -16.22
N SER A 954 22.27 -17.91 -15.73
CA SER A 954 22.94 -18.95 -16.52
C SER A 954 21.99 -20.10 -16.87
N TYR A 955 21.15 -20.52 -15.93
CA TYR A 955 20.10 -21.52 -16.14
C TYR A 955 19.07 -21.06 -17.19
N SER A 956 18.57 -19.84 -17.05
CA SER A 956 17.61 -19.24 -17.98
C SER A 956 18.21 -19.14 -19.40
N ALA A 957 19.45 -18.66 -19.53
CA ALA A 957 20.13 -18.58 -20.82
C ALA A 957 20.28 -19.96 -21.48
N ALA A 958 20.59 -21.00 -20.71
CA ALA A 958 20.72 -22.36 -21.22
C ALA A 958 19.38 -22.89 -21.78
N ILE A 959 18.26 -22.62 -21.13
CA ILE A 959 16.93 -23.03 -21.60
C ILE A 959 16.54 -22.28 -22.88
N HIS A 960 16.72 -20.96 -22.90
CA HIS A 960 16.41 -20.16 -24.08
C HIS A 960 17.27 -20.55 -25.29
N SER A 961 18.51 -21.00 -25.07
CA SER A 961 19.38 -21.46 -26.16
C SER A 961 18.86 -22.73 -26.86
N ASN A 962 18.25 -23.66 -26.11
CA ASN A 962 17.75 -24.93 -26.65
C ASN A 962 16.53 -25.42 -25.82
N PRO A 963 15.32 -24.97 -26.17
CA PRO A 963 14.11 -25.32 -25.44
C PRO A 963 13.81 -26.83 -25.40
N SER A 964 14.13 -27.56 -26.47
CA SER A 964 13.93 -29.01 -26.60
C SER A 964 14.91 -29.85 -25.76
N ARG A 965 16.13 -29.33 -25.55
CA ARG A 965 17.18 -29.98 -24.75
C ARG A 965 16.93 -29.77 -23.25
N GLY A 966 16.38 -28.61 -22.88
CA GLY A 966 16.08 -28.25 -21.50
C GLY A 966 17.33 -28.08 -20.63
N ALA A 967 17.12 -27.74 -19.35
CA ALA A 967 18.18 -27.62 -18.34
C ALA A 967 17.67 -28.10 -16.98
N VAL A 968 18.59 -28.51 -16.10
CA VAL A 968 18.23 -28.98 -14.76
C VAL A 968 18.89 -28.12 -13.69
N LEU A 969 18.07 -27.60 -12.79
CA LEU A 969 18.48 -26.80 -11.65
C LEU A 969 18.30 -27.60 -10.36
N PHE A 970 19.40 -27.87 -9.64
CA PHE A 970 19.36 -28.46 -8.32
C PHE A 970 19.36 -27.34 -7.28
N SER A 971 18.27 -27.23 -6.51
CA SER A 971 18.08 -26.17 -5.51
C SER A 971 17.57 -26.74 -4.17
N VAL A 972 17.42 -25.88 -3.18
CA VAL A 972 17.05 -26.24 -1.81
C VAL A 972 15.70 -25.61 -1.44
N LEU A 973 14.84 -26.38 -0.79
CA LEU A 973 13.57 -25.92 -0.23
C LEU A 973 13.82 -24.86 0.85
N GLY A 974 13.15 -23.72 0.76
CA GLY A 974 13.39 -22.57 1.65
C GLY A 974 14.72 -21.84 1.40
N GLY A 975 15.43 -22.18 0.31
CA GLY A 975 16.61 -21.47 -0.16
C GLY A 975 16.26 -20.23 -0.99
N LYS A 976 17.29 -19.44 -1.35
CA LYS A 976 17.14 -18.15 -2.06
C LYS A 976 16.35 -18.27 -3.37
N LEU A 977 16.66 -19.30 -4.17
CA LEU A 977 15.99 -19.55 -5.46
C LEU A 977 14.55 -20.04 -5.30
N SER A 978 14.20 -20.64 -4.17
CA SER A 978 12.86 -21.19 -3.91
C SER A 978 11.88 -20.18 -3.29
N GLU A 979 12.34 -18.98 -2.90
CA GLU A 979 11.51 -17.95 -2.24
C GLU A 979 11.35 -16.68 -3.10
N GLY A 980 12.38 -16.30 -3.88
CA GLY A 980 12.39 -15.03 -4.62
C GLY A 980 12.12 -15.12 -6.13
N ILE A 981 12.15 -16.33 -6.71
CA ILE A 981 12.19 -16.49 -8.17
C ILE A 981 10.93 -17.17 -8.70
N ASN A 982 10.51 -16.74 -9.89
CA ASN A 982 9.39 -17.31 -10.63
C ASN A 982 9.91 -18.18 -11.78
N PHE A 983 9.44 -19.42 -11.88
CA PHE A 983 9.75 -20.33 -12.98
C PHE A 983 8.58 -20.32 -13.95
N SER A 984 8.53 -19.33 -14.85
CA SER A 984 7.48 -19.23 -15.86
C SER A 984 7.77 -20.11 -17.06
N ASP A 985 6.71 -20.67 -17.65
CA ASP A 985 6.75 -21.34 -18.95
C ASP A 985 7.83 -22.44 -19.05
N ALA A 986 8.75 -22.30 -20.01
CA ALA A 986 9.82 -23.24 -20.28
C ALA A 986 10.85 -23.30 -19.14
N LEU A 987 10.90 -22.31 -18.24
CA LEU A 987 11.85 -22.28 -17.12
C LEU A 987 11.52 -23.29 -16.02
N GLY A 988 10.29 -23.80 -15.96
CA GLY A 988 9.89 -24.80 -14.98
C GLY A 988 8.75 -25.65 -15.51
N ARG A 989 9.04 -26.59 -16.41
CA ARG A 989 8.02 -27.54 -16.89
C ARG A 989 7.87 -28.75 -15.97
N CYS A 990 8.90 -29.09 -15.21
CA CYS A 990 8.82 -30.14 -14.20
C CYS A 990 9.48 -29.72 -12.90
N VAL A 991 8.81 -29.97 -11.77
CA VAL A 991 9.38 -29.85 -10.44
C VAL A 991 9.42 -31.19 -9.75
N ILE A 992 10.58 -31.51 -9.19
CA ILE A 992 10.82 -32.73 -8.42
C ILE A 992 11.18 -32.33 -7.00
N VAL A 993 10.39 -32.77 -6.02
CA VAL A 993 10.65 -32.50 -4.60
C VAL A 993 11.22 -33.77 -3.97
N VAL A 994 12.47 -33.72 -3.51
CA VAL A 994 13.16 -34.88 -2.91
C VAL A 994 13.18 -34.75 -1.39
N GLY A 995 12.38 -35.60 -0.74
CA GLY A 995 12.22 -35.61 0.71
C GLY A 995 11.34 -34.47 1.24
N LEU A 996 11.02 -34.57 2.54
CA LEU A 996 10.26 -33.56 3.27
C LEU A 996 11.20 -32.71 4.14
N PRO A 997 11.18 -31.36 4.03
CA PRO A 997 12.03 -30.46 4.80
C PRO A 997 11.49 -30.29 6.23
N PHE A 998 11.46 -31.38 6.99
CA PHE A 998 11.06 -31.29 8.39
C PHE A 998 12.09 -30.47 9.17
N PRO A 999 11.63 -29.57 10.06
CA PRO A 999 12.52 -28.95 11.02
C PRO A 999 13.14 -30.02 11.93
N ASN A 1000 14.30 -29.71 12.50
CA ASN A 1000 14.90 -30.60 13.47
C ASN A 1000 14.11 -30.56 14.78
N LEU A 1001 13.31 -31.60 15.04
CA LEU A 1001 12.47 -31.72 16.24
C LEU A 1001 13.29 -31.96 17.52
N GLU A 1002 14.57 -32.32 17.40
CA GLU A 1002 15.42 -32.57 18.55
C GLU A 1002 15.97 -31.28 19.17
N THR A 1003 15.91 -30.16 18.45
CA THR A 1003 16.42 -28.87 18.95
C THR A 1003 15.56 -28.36 20.11
N PRO A 1004 16.18 -27.70 21.10
CA PRO A 1004 15.45 -27.24 22.28
C PRO A 1004 14.36 -26.21 21.92
N GLU A 1005 14.56 -25.41 20.87
CA GLU A 1005 13.58 -24.44 20.37
C GLU A 1005 12.30 -25.13 19.91
N TRP A 1006 12.44 -26.18 19.08
CA TRP A 1006 11.29 -26.93 18.57
C TRP A 1006 10.59 -27.72 19.66
N LYS A 1007 11.34 -28.31 20.60
CA LYS A 1007 10.74 -28.97 21.77
C LYS A 1007 9.92 -28.01 22.61
N ALA A 1008 10.45 -26.81 22.88
CA ALA A 1008 9.74 -25.79 23.65
C ALA A 1008 8.52 -25.24 22.90
N LYS A 1009 8.61 -25.04 21.58
CA LYS A 1009 7.49 -24.62 20.75
C LYS A 1009 6.39 -25.69 20.68
N ALA A 1010 6.78 -26.95 20.50
CA ALA A 1010 5.85 -28.08 20.52
C ALA A 1010 5.14 -28.19 21.88
N GLU A 1011 5.88 -28.14 22.99
CA GLU A 1011 5.31 -28.16 24.34
C GLU A 1011 4.38 -26.95 24.60
N PHE A 1012 4.71 -25.78 24.06
CA PHE A 1012 3.85 -24.60 24.16
C PHE A 1012 2.54 -24.79 23.40
N LEU A 1013 2.59 -25.26 22.16
CA LEU A 1013 1.41 -25.50 21.33
C LEU A 1013 0.52 -26.61 21.91
N ASP A 1014 1.10 -27.67 22.44
CA ASP A 1014 0.36 -28.76 23.09
C ASP A 1014 -0.36 -28.32 24.39
N ARG A 1015 0.12 -27.25 25.03
CA ARG A 1015 -0.47 -26.67 26.25
C ARG A 1015 -1.54 -25.60 25.98
N GLN A 1016 -1.74 -25.19 24.74
CA GLN A 1016 -2.72 -24.15 24.43
C GLN A 1016 -4.16 -24.63 24.68
N PRO A 1017 -5.05 -23.74 25.17
CA PRO A 1017 -6.45 -24.08 25.38
C PRO A 1017 -7.11 -24.39 24.03
N GLY A 1018 -7.71 -25.59 23.90
CA GLY A 1018 -8.34 -26.05 22.66
C GLY A 1018 -7.39 -26.78 21.68
N ALA A 1019 -6.13 -26.98 22.04
CA ALA A 1019 -5.18 -27.72 21.21
C ALA A 1019 -5.56 -29.21 21.07
N LYS A 1020 -5.46 -29.74 19.84
CA LYS A 1020 -5.58 -31.17 19.59
C LYS A 1020 -4.36 -31.90 20.17
N PRO A 1021 -4.50 -33.15 20.65
CA PRO A 1021 -3.35 -33.94 21.09
C PRO A 1021 -2.33 -34.09 19.95
N GLY A 1022 -1.08 -33.70 20.20
CA GLY A 1022 -0.02 -33.70 19.19
C GLY A 1022 -0.01 -32.46 18.27
N ALA A 1023 -0.57 -31.33 18.71
CA ALA A 1023 -0.53 -30.05 18.00
C ALA A 1023 0.90 -29.63 17.61
N GLY A 1024 1.89 -29.90 18.46
CA GLY A 1024 3.30 -29.63 18.16
C GLY A 1024 3.82 -30.40 16.94
N ARG A 1025 3.43 -31.68 16.79
CA ARG A 1025 3.77 -32.49 15.61
C ARG A 1025 3.02 -32.01 14.38
N LEU A 1026 1.73 -31.70 14.53
CA LEU A 1026 0.92 -31.18 13.44
C LEU A 1026 1.50 -29.87 12.89
N HIS A 1027 1.94 -28.96 13.77
CA HIS A 1027 2.60 -27.71 13.41
C HIS A 1027 3.90 -27.94 12.62
N ALA A 1028 4.73 -28.90 13.04
CA ALA A 1028 5.95 -29.24 12.30
C ALA A 1028 5.66 -29.76 10.90
N GLU A 1029 4.61 -30.57 10.73
CA GLU A 1029 4.14 -31.01 9.42
C GLU A 1029 3.58 -29.84 8.59
N ASN A 1030 2.86 -28.90 9.22
CA ASN A 1030 2.31 -27.73 8.54
C ASN A 1030 3.42 -26.80 8.03
N VAL A 1031 4.42 -26.50 8.86
CA VAL A 1031 5.61 -25.73 8.45
C VAL A 1031 6.33 -26.41 7.30
N CYS A 1032 6.52 -27.74 7.37
CA CYS A 1032 7.12 -28.52 6.29
C CYS A 1032 6.33 -28.39 4.98
N MET A 1033 5.01 -28.55 5.03
CA MET A 1033 4.15 -28.52 3.84
C MET A 1033 3.99 -27.13 3.24
N ARG A 1034 4.03 -26.06 4.05
CA ARG A 1034 4.04 -24.68 3.53
C ARG A 1034 5.24 -24.43 2.61
N VAL A 1035 6.44 -24.86 3.02
CA VAL A 1035 7.65 -24.71 2.19
C VAL A 1035 7.55 -25.51 0.90
N VAL A 1036 7.02 -26.73 0.96
CA VAL A 1036 6.79 -27.58 -0.23
C VAL A 1036 5.77 -26.94 -1.17
N ASN A 1037 4.62 -26.51 -0.65
CA ASN A 1037 3.55 -25.88 -1.41
C ASN A 1037 4.02 -24.58 -2.07
N GLN A 1038 4.85 -23.80 -1.37
CA GLN A 1038 5.45 -22.58 -1.89
C GLN A 1038 6.39 -22.87 -3.06
N ALA A 1039 7.23 -23.91 -2.97
CA ALA A 1039 8.13 -24.29 -4.06
C ALA A 1039 7.34 -24.80 -5.28
N VAL A 1040 6.31 -25.63 -5.06
CA VAL A 1040 5.46 -26.20 -6.13
C VAL A 1040 4.59 -25.14 -6.80
N GLY A 1041 4.05 -24.18 -6.04
CA GLY A 1041 3.23 -23.09 -6.57
C GLY A 1041 3.96 -22.12 -7.49
N ARG A 1042 5.29 -22.24 -7.65
CA ARG A 1042 6.08 -21.29 -8.46
C ARG A 1042 6.15 -21.60 -9.95
N VAL A 1043 5.74 -22.80 -10.30
CA VAL A 1043 5.90 -23.46 -11.59
C VAL A 1043 4.75 -23.13 -12.54
N VAL A 1044 3.64 -22.69 -11.95
CA VAL A 1044 2.38 -22.52 -12.62
C VAL A 1044 1.95 -21.08 -12.40
N ARG A 1045 1.89 -20.31 -13.48
CA ARG A 1045 1.65 -18.85 -13.39
C ARG A 1045 0.37 -18.40 -14.03
N HIS A 1046 -0.22 -19.22 -14.87
CA HIS A 1046 -1.24 -18.71 -15.77
C HIS A 1046 -2.14 -19.84 -16.29
N LYS A 1047 -3.46 -19.62 -16.45
CA LYS A 1047 -4.43 -20.46 -17.24
C LYS A 1047 -3.91 -21.38 -18.38
N GLY A 1048 -2.91 -20.98 -19.18
CA GLY A 1048 -2.35 -21.75 -20.30
C GLY A 1048 -1.09 -22.53 -19.95
N ASP A 1049 -0.58 -22.32 -18.73
CA ASP A 1049 0.62 -22.95 -18.22
C ASP A 1049 0.33 -24.40 -17.86
N TRP A 1050 1.36 -25.22 -17.93
CA TRP A 1050 1.27 -26.64 -17.61
C TRP A 1050 2.60 -27.12 -17.05
N ALA A 1051 2.51 -28.04 -16.09
CA ALA A 1051 3.67 -28.54 -15.38
C ALA A 1051 3.48 -29.95 -14.82
N GLY A 1052 4.59 -30.68 -14.75
CA GLY A 1052 4.72 -31.90 -13.97
C GLY A 1052 5.25 -31.63 -12.56
N VAL A 1053 4.64 -32.23 -11.55
CA VAL A 1053 5.07 -32.21 -10.15
C VAL A 1053 5.26 -33.64 -9.68
N VAL A 1054 6.50 -33.97 -9.31
CA VAL A 1054 6.88 -35.30 -8.82
C VAL A 1054 7.37 -35.18 -7.38
N LEU A 1055 6.65 -35.83 -6.46
CA LEU A 1055 6.97 -35.81 -5.03
C LEU A 1055 7.67 -37.12 -4.64
N VAL A 1056 8.93 -37.06 -4.22
CA VAL A 1056 9.77 -38.26 -3.99
C VAL A 1056 10.03 -38.43 -2.48
N ASP A 1057 9.17 -39.21 -1.82
CA ASP A 1057 9.33 -39.71 -0.45
C ASP A 1057 8.15 -40.67 -0.14
N GLY A 1058 8.40 -41.75 0.59
CA GLY A 1058 7.37 -42.67 1.08
C GLY A 1058 6.30 -41.97 1.93
N ARG A 1059 6.66 -40.89 2.64
CA ARG A 1059 5.75 -40.12 3.49
C ARG A 1059 4.72 -39.32 2.72
N PHE A 1060 4.97 -38.96 1.45
CA PHE A 1060 3.93 -38.33 0.62
C PHE A 1060 2.73 -39.23 0.36
N GLY A 1061 2.84 -40.55 0.59
CA GLY A 1061 1.71 -41.47 0.55
C GLY A 1061 0.83 -41.48 1.80
N GLN A 1062 1.17 -40.71 2.85
CA GLN A 1062 0.35 -40.60 4.06
C GLN A 1062 -0.81 -39.63 3.83
N GLU A 1063 -2.02 -40.03 4.25
CA GLU A 1063 -3.24 -39.23 4.11
C GLU A 1063 -3.11 -37.85 4.76
N THR A 1064 -2.49 -37.77 5.95
CA THR A 1064 -2.26 -36.52 6.68
C THR A 1064 -1.40 -35.50 5.91
N ILE A 1065 -0.49 -35.97 5.06
CA ILE A 1065 0.39 -35.11 4.26
C ILE A 1065 -0.31 -34.71 2.95
N LEU A 1066 -1.05 -35.64 2.34
CA LEU A 1066 -1.85 -35.38 1.13
C LEU A 1066 -2.97 -34.37 1.39
N GLU A 1067 -3.59 -34.41 2.57
CA GLU A 1067 -4.60 -33.44 3.01
C GLU A 1067 -4.05 -32.02 3.20
N LYS A 1068 -2.73 -31.85 3.30
CA LYS A 1068 -2.06 -30.54 3.42
C LYS A 1068 -1.64 -29.95 2.09
N LEU A 1069 -1.77 -30.71 0.99
CA LEU A 1069 -1.57 -30.17 -0.36
C LEU A 1069 -2.78 -29.29 -0.74
N PRO A 1070 -2.54 -28.17 -1.45
CA PRO A 1070 -3.61 -27.30 -1.94
C PRO A 1070 -4.66 -28.07 -2.73
N GLY A 1071 -5.93 -27.70 -2.58
CA GLY A 1071 -7.05 -28.42 -3.21
C GLY A 1071 -6.90 -28.54 -4.73
N TRP A 1072 -6.31 -27.54 -5.40
CA TRP A 1072 -6.08 -27.59 -6.84
C TRP A 1072 -5.02 -28.61 -7.27
N ILE A 1073 -3.97 -28.84 -6.47
CA ILE A 1073 -2.97 -29.91 -6.69
C ILE A 1073 -3.60 -31.26 -6.39
N ARG A 1074 -4.40 -31.34 -5.33
CA ARG A 1074 -5.06 -32.58 -4.90
C ARG A 1074 -6.03 -33.12 -5.94
N ARG A 1075 -6.78 -32.26 -6.64
CA ARG A 1075 -7.68 -32.64 -7.73
C ARG A 1075 -6.96 -33.30 -8.92
N SER A 1076 -5.66 -33.04 -9.08
CA SER A 1076 -4.83 -33.66 -10.14
C SER A 1076 -4.19 -34.99 -9.70
N LEU A 1077 -4.33 -35.38 -8.43
CA LEU A 1077 -3.91 -36.71 -7.97
C LEU A 1077 -4.94 -37.77 -8.42
N PRO A 1078 -4.49 -38.98 -8.78
CA PRO A 1078 -5.38 -40.07 -9.14
C PRO A 1078 -6.07 -40.65 -7.88
N GLU A 1079 -7.26 -41.23 -8.07
CA GLU A 1079 -8.01 -41.94 -7.01
C GLU A 1079 -7.11 -43.01 -6.36
N GLY A 1080 -6.88 -42.90 -5.04
CA GLY A 1080 -5.92 -43.73 -4.31
C GLY A 1080 -4.61 -43.03 -3.88
N GLY A 1081 -4.54 -41.70 -3.94
CA GLY A 1081 -3.48 -40.92 -3.27
C GLY A 1081 -2.18 -40.75 -4.05
N GLY A 1082 -2.19 -40.99 -5.37
CA GLY A 1082 -1.03 -40.68 -6.24
C GLY A 1082 0.24 -41.47 -5.97
N SER A 1083 0.21 -42.54 -5.17
CA SER A 1083 1.35 -43.42 -4.90
C SER A 1083 1.64 -44.27 -6.13
N GLY A 1084 2.63 -43.88 -6.92
CA GLY A 1084 3.02 -44.56 -8.15
C GLY A 1084 4.36 -45.28 -7.99
N LYS A 1085 4.46 -46.52 -8.51
CA LYS A 1085 5.76 -47.15 -8.74
C LYS A 1085 6.53 -46.35 -9.79
N VAL A 1086 7.86 -46.27 -9.67
CA VAL A 1086 8.74 -45.50 -10.57
C VAL A 1086 8.37 -45.65 -12.05
N LEU A 1087 8.20 -46.88 -12.56
CA LEU A 1087 7.88 -47.14 -13.97
C LEU A 1087 6.54 -46.54 -14.42
N SER A 1088 5.53 -46.59 -13.56
CA SER A 1088 4.20 -46.02 -13.87
C SER A 1088 4.25 -44.49 -13.95
N VAL A 1089 5.05 -43.86 -13.08
CA VAL A 1089 5.22 -42.40 -13.06
C VAL A 1089 6.04 -41.95 -14.26
N VAL A 1090 7.12 -42.66 -14.60
CA VAL A 1090 7.93 -42.35 -15.80
C VAL A 1090 7.09 -42.45 -17.07
N ARG A 1091 6.25 -43.49 -17.20
CA ARG A 1091 5.38 -43.65 -18.38
C ARG A 1091 4.33 -42.54 -18.46
N GLY A 1092 3.59 -42.31 -17.37
CA GLY A 1092 2.56 -41.27 -17.34
C GLY A 1092 3.12 -39.86 -17.51
N LEU A 1093 4.32 -39.60 -17.02
CA LEU A 1093 5.01 -38.33 -17.25
C LEU A 1093 5.39 -38.17 -18.73
N GLY A 1094 5.91 -39.22 -19.36
CA GLY A 1094 6.20 -39.21 -20.80
C GLY A 1094 4.95 -38.94 -21.65
N GLU A 1095 3.86 -39.67 -21.38
CA GLU A 1095 2.57 -39.47 -22.06
C GLU A 1095 2.05 -38.03 -21.88
N PHE A 1096 2.13 -37.48 -20.67
CA PHE A 1096 1.71 -36.11 -20.39
C PHE A 1096 2.52 -35.07 -21.17
N PHE A 1097 3.85 -35.20 -21.22
CA PHE A 1097 4.70 -34.28 -21.97
C PHE A 1097 4.50 -34.41 -23.49
N GLU A 1098 4.38 -35.65 -24.00
CA GLU A 1098 4.10 -35.89 -25.42
C GLU A 1098 2.74 -35.31 -25.84
N ASP A 1099 1.70 -35.47 -25.03
CA ASP A 1099 0.36 -34.91 -25.31
C ASP A 1099 0.36 -33.38 -25.28
N ARG A 1100 1.15 -32.78 -24.39
CA ARG A 1100 1.27 -31.31 -24.30
C ARG A 1100 2.08 -30.72 -25.44
N GLU A 1101 3.16 -31.38 -25.86
CA GLU A 1101 3.93 -30.98 -27.04
C GLU A 1101 3.14 -31.11 -28.35
N ARG A 1102 2.18 -32.04 -28.44
CA ARG A 1102 1.28 -32.13 -29.59
C ARG A 1102 0.22 -31.03 -29.62
N GLN A 1103 -0.11 -30.44 -28.47
CA GLN A 1103 -1.13 -29.40 -28.33
C GLN A 1103 -0.54 -27.97 -28.39
N SER A 1104 0.74 -27.81 -28.05
CA SER A 1104 1.51 -26.57 -28.22
C SER A 1104 2.02 -26.41 -29.65
#